data_AF-A0A0Q9YRR4-F1
#
_entry.id   AF-A0A0Q9YRR4-F1
#
_cell.length_a   1.000
_cell.length_b   1.000
_cell.length_c   1.000
_cell.angle_alpha   90.00
_cell.angle_beta   90.00
_cell.angle_gamma   90.00
#
_symmetry.space_group_name_H-M   'P 1'
#
loop_
_entity.id
_entity.type
_entity.pdbx_description
1 polymer ?
#
loop_
_entity_poly.entity_id
_entity_poly.type
_entity_poly.pdbx_seq_one_letter_code
_entity_poly.pdbx_strand_id
1 'polypeptide(L)'
;MNTKSSTLAFADIIVADTLTIFPSMEDSEITSQDTAESTEDKTQDVRLVDALREIKNNPAAATRSLSVLKSSGFTQPLKVEQTPLHIAATKGDVNEIKKLLKAGWNVNQEDYRSAMPIHIASMFGHLEAVRVLVQHGADLKDKSYEGQTALHLAVLNYHVDVVKHLLNAGANPKDKTYANHSNAFDQALKLLDGLTDELLKSPQNPERLTQAKNLVEIIDALCQHSQAPFLATYGSSSKSASLMPISVLLDVFSSYIEDNALKNMMLDTAHKIALQDDSGENYIRAKTFLNTFATSETYLVKVHKNQNALVETDGYYAKYITKTMAQTAQVFSTTLEDVQARKVFDKISASLKLSYEYAQNFADPKAAEAALAHYQEGETVLLPTGWRGHSVATFFSKPQATFAVANAGKHYFEDPFGVIFYKLSDPEKVSENHFHKILANQEQLLLEFKSLYELGINGRFGFIETPKQAHGNCTHYSFKIVVEGLAMIEYLNLGLSIEEAQAKAHHYAEQFEIYHNTYLIDDMITEHSLLDMNAYKDIYSELLKQAKDSAVAKETSDYLKEKIMDVFQVDLEAHNAPSQDTKIHLGDVLEWIGAKLPTFKTAAGNTTDSPQEDNMDLCLDNSSFTPHFNEINGAPIVHALDDMHIQLQPDLL
;
A
#
# COMPACT_ATOMS: atom_id res chain seq x y z
N MET A 1 14.75 7.68 -28.55
CA MET A 1 14.60 9.12 -28.83
C MET A 1 13.24 9.57 -28.32
N ASN A 2 13.27 10.51 -27.37
CA ASN A 2 12.20 11.35 -26.80
C ASN A 2 10.96 10.70 -26.16
N THR A 3 11.07 10.45 -24.86
CA THR A 3 10.02 10.72 -23.86
C THR A 3 10.62 11.62 -22.77
N LYS A 4 10.32 12.93 -22.80
CA LYS A 4 10.59 13.89 -21.71
C LYS A 4 9.44 13.70 -20.70
N SER A 5 9.65 13.26 -19.46
CA SER A 5 10.15 14.01 -18.30
C SER A 5 9.44 15.36 -18.13
N SER A 6 8.31 15.36 -17.41
CA SER A 6 7.57 16.55 -16.98
C SER A 6 7.47 16.58 -15.45
N THR A 7 8.60 16.77 -14.76
CA THR A 7 8.64 16.97 -13.30
C THR A 7 9.57 18.11 -12.86
N LEU A 8 9.98 18.98 -13.78
CA LEU A 8 10.81 20.16 -13.50
C LEU A 8 10.29 21.37 -14.28
N ALA A 9 9.25 22.02 -13.74
CA ALA A 9 8.89 23.42 -14.02
C ALA A 9 7.64 23.83 -13.23
N PHE A 10 7.73 24.00 -11.90
CA PHE A 10 6.64 24.65 -11.16
C PHE A 10 7.10 25.73 -10.16
N ALA A 11 8.41 25.95 -10.01
CA ALA A 11 8.94 27.04 -9.18
C ALA A 11 9.17 28.37 -9.94
N ASP A 12 9.11 28.38 -11.28
CA ASP A 12 9.38 29.58 -12.11
C ASP A 12 8.19 30.03 -13.00
N ILE A 13 6.98 29.48 -12.85
CA ILE A 13 5.81 29.82 -13.69
C ILE A 13 4.66 30.46 -12.89
N ILE A 14 4.96 31.41 -11.98
CA ILE A 14 3.92 32.32 -11.45
C ILE A 14 4.35 33.80 -11.53
N VAL A 15 5.48 34.12 -12.17
CA VAL A 15 5.87 35.52 -12.48
C VAL A 15 5.68 35.86 -13.97
N ALA A 16 5.26 34.92 -14.82
CA ALA A 16 5.12 35.15 -16.27
C ALA A 16 3.71 35.02 -16.87
N ASP A 17 2.73 34.38 -16.21
CA ASP A 17 1.40 34.13 -16.82
C ASP A 17 0.34 35.19 -16.47
N THR A 18 0.69 36.47 -16.63
CA THR A 18 -0.30 37.56 -16.77
C THR A 18 -0.78 37.78 -18.20
N LEU A 19 -0.37 36.95 -19.16
CA LEU A 19 -0.76 37.08 -20.56
C LEU A 19 -1.08 35.71 -21.17
N THR A 20 -2.17 35.66 -21.94
CA THR A 20 -2.69 34.56 -22.78
C THR A 20 -3.40 33.38 -22.09
N ILE A 21 -4.74 33.36 -22.14
CA ILE A 21 -5.55 32.28 -22.76
C ILE A 21 -6.88 32.87 -23.32
N PHE A 22 -6.95 32.99 -24.65
CA PHE A 22 -8.06 32.48 -25.46
C PHE A 22 -7.38 31.72 -26.61
N PRO A 23 -7.83 30.51 -27.00
CA PRO A 23 -7.36 29.92 -28.24
C PRO A 23 -7.90 30.75 -29.41
N SER A 24 -7.01 31.06 -30.34
CA SER A 24 -7.32 31.60 -31.66
C SER A 24 -8.33 30.70 -32.40
N MET A 25 -9.53 31.22 -32.63
CA MET A 25 -10.36 30.77 -33.75
C MET A 25 -10.10 31.71 -34.92
N GLU A 26 -9.26 31.29 -35.85
CA GLU A 26 -9.30 31.79 -37.23
C GLU A 26 -9.51 30.60 -38.16
N ASP A 27 -10.59 30.73 -38.94
CA ASP A 27 -10.90 30.18 -40.24
C ASP A 27 -11.06 28.65 -40.45
N SER A 28 -12.32 28.20 -40.42
CA SER A 28 -12.85 27.37 -41.51
C SER A 28 -14.37 27.51 -41.64
N GLU A 29 -14.76 28.23 -42.69
CA GLU A 29 -15.97 28.08 -43.51
C GLU A 29 -17.37 28.15 -42.87
N ILE A 30 -17.98 29.31 -43.10
CA ILE A 30 -19.43 29.53 -43.17
C ILE A 30 -20.00 28.63 -44.29
N THR A 31 -20.77 27.61 -43.93
CA THR A 31 -21.83 27.10 -44.79
C THR A 31 -23.15 27.74 -44.39
N SER A 32 -23.67 28.55 -45.31
CA SER A 32 -24.99 29.17 -45.28
C SER A 32 -26.12 28.16 -45.08
N GLN A 33 -26.97 28.37 -44.08
CA GLN A 33 -28.43 28.22 -44.21
C GLN A 33 -29.17 28.79 -43.00
N ASP A 34 -29.96 29.82 -43.28
CA ASP A 34 -31.26 30.20 -42.70
C ASP A 34 -31.45 30.16 -41.17
N THR A 35 -31.63 31.34 -40.57
CA THR A 35 -32.98 31.90 -40.31
C THR A 35 -32.87 33.25 -39.58
N ALA A 36 -33.79 34.14 -39.91
CA ALA A 36 -33.90 35.46 -39.34
C ALA A 36 -34.42 35.39 -37.88
N GLU A 37 -33.52 35.41 -36.91
CA GLU A 37 -33.85 35.66 -35.50
C GLU A 37 -33.25 36.99 -35.02
N SER A 38 -34.18 37.82 -34.54
CA SER A 38 -34.09 39.11 -33.83
C SER A 38 -32.76 39.90 -33.85
N THR A 39 -32.80 41.06 -34.48
CA THR A 39 -31.77 42.10 -34.39
C THR A 39 -31.68 42.76 -33.00
N GLU A 40 -32.63 42.52 -32.10
CA GLU A 40 -32.66 43.04 -30.72
C GLU A 40 -31.84 42.21 -29.72
N ASP A 41 -31.79 40.87 -29.88
CA ASP A 41 -31.08 39.98 -28.94
C ASP A 41 -29.55 40.05 -29.14
N LYS A 42 -29.11 40.10 -30.40
CA LYS A 42 -27.69 40.28 -30.76
C LYS A 42 -27.14 41.65 -30.37
N THR A 43 -27.97 42.69 -30.29
CA THR A 43 -27.51 44.02 -29.84
C THR A 43 -27.37 44.12 -28.32
N GLN A 44 -28.06 43.27 -27.56
CA GLN A 44 -27.97 43.22 -26.10
C GLN A 44 -26.73 42.45 -25.65
N ASP A 45 -26.39 41.36 -26.34
CA ASP A 45 -25.17 40.56 -26.10
C ASP A 45 -23.88 41.31 -26.46
N VAL A 46 -23.86 42.04 -27.58
CA VAL A 46 -22.70 42.86 -27.97
C VAL A 46 -22.45 43.98 -26.96
N ARG A 47 -23.50 44.60 -26.42
CA ARG A 47 -23.40 45.62 -25.37
C ARG A 47 -22.87 45.07 -24.05
N LEU A 48 -23.16 43.82 -23.71
CA LEU A 48 -22.66 43.15 -22.50
C LEU A 48 -21.16 42.84 -22.61
N VAL A 49 -20.73 42.33 -23.76
CA VAL A 49 -19.33 42.03 -24.03
C VAL A 49 -18.49 43.31 -24.05
N ASP A 50 -18.97 44.38 -24.67
CA ASP A 50 -18.30 45.68 -24.67
C ASP A 50 -18.22 46.30 -23.27
N ALA A 51 -19.29 46.17 -22.46
CA ALA A 51 -19.31 46.63 -21.07
C ALA A 51 -18.30 45.87 -20.18
N LEU A 52 -18.17 44.55 -20.36
CA LEU A 52 -17.18 43.73 -19.64
C LEU A 52 -15.74 44.08 -20.08
N ARG A 53 -15.55 44.37 -21.37
CA ARG A 53 -14.25 44.79 -21.93
C ARG A 53 -13.83 46.18 -21.48
N GLU A 54 -14.79 47.10 -21.30
CA GLU A 54 -14.58 48.45 -20.78
C GLU A 54 -14.22 48.42 -19.28
N ILE A 55 -14.90 47.59 -18.47
CA ILE A 55 -14.56 47.37 -17.05
C ILE A 55 -13.15 46.82 -16.90
N LYS A 56 -12.76 45.86 -17.75
CA LYS A 56 -11.41 45.26 -17.76
C LYS A 56 -10.31 46.27 -18.07
N ASN A 57 -10.58 47.25 -18.93
CA ASN A 57 -9.58 48.20 -19.40
C ASN A 57 -9.57 49.53 -18.63
N ASN A 58 -10.65 49.90 -17.93
CA ASN A 58 -10.74 51.14 -17.16
C ASN A 58 -11.66 50.97 -15.92
N PRO A 59 -11.10 50.60 -14.75
CA PRO A 59 -11.86 50.38 -13.51
C PRO A 59 -12.67 51.59 -13.03
N ALA A 60 -12.29 52.81 -13.43
CA ALA A 60 -13.00 54.04 -13.06
C ALA A 60 -14.32 54.26 -13.83
N ALA A 61 -14.52 53.55 -14.95
CA ALA A 61 -15.76 53.59 -15.74
C ALA A 61 -16.84 52.59 -15.24
N ALA A 62 -16.47 51.72 -14.28
CA ALA A 62 -17.29 50.61 -13.80
C ALA A 62 -18.68 51.04 -13.33
N THR A 63 -18.85 52.23 -12.75
CA THR A 63 -20.13 52.71 -12.20
C THR A 63 -21.23 52.84 -13.26
N ARG A 64 -20.89 53.20 -14.51
CA ARG A 64 -21.87 53.36 -15.60
C ARG A 64 -22.21 52.01 -16.24
N SER A 65 -21.22 51.15 -16.44
CA SER A 65 -21.40 49.81 -17.02
C SER A 65 -22.05 48.80 -16.05
N LEU A 66 -21.85 48.96 -14.74
CA LEU A 66 -22.59 48.22 -13.70
C LEU A 66 -24.09 48.53 -13.70
N SER A 67 -24.51 49.75 -14.08
CA SER A 67 -25.93 50.10 -14.15
C SER A 67 -26.65 49.36 -15.28
N VAL A 68 -25.95 49.10 -16.39
CA VAL A 68 -26.43 48.36 -17.58
C VAL A 68 -26.52 46.85 -17.31
N LEU A 69 -25.54 46.29 -16.58
CA LEU A 69 -25.54 44.89 -16.16
C LEU A 69 -26.63 44.57 -15.11
N LYS A 70 -26.92 45.51 -14.20
CA LYS A 70 -28.02 45.36 -13.24
C LYS A 70 -29.40 45.46 -13.91
N SER A 71 -29.56 46.31 -14.93
CA SER A 71 -30.81 46.42 -15.69
C SER A 71 -31.08 45.25 -16.64
N SER A 72 -30.08 44.40 -16.92
CA SER A 72 -30.21 43.20 -17.77
C SER A 72 -30.45 41.91 -16.99
N GLY A 73 -30.61 41.97 -15.66
CA GLY A 73 -31.00 40.81 -14.85
C GLY A 73 -29.87 39.82 -14.53
N PHE A 74 -28.60 40.16 -14.82
CA PHE A 74 -27.46 39.32 -14.46
C PHE A 74 -27.26 39.30 -12.94
N THR A 75 -27.48 38.15 -12.30
CA THR A 75 -27.56 38.01 -10.83
C THR A 75 -26.51 37.06 -10.22
N GLN A 76 -25.52 36.58 -10.98
CA GLN A 76 -24.40 35.86 -10.35
C GLN A 76 -23.56 36.84 -9.50
N PRO A 77 -23.29 36.52 -8.21
CA PRO A 77 -22.36 37.32 -7.43
C PRO A 77 -20.98 37.20 -8.09
N LEU A 78 -20.40 38.35 -8.50
CA LEU A 78 -19.03 38.44 -8.96
C LEU A 78 -18.10 37.86 -7.87
N LYS A 79 -17.59 36.63 -8.08
CA LYS A 79 -16.54 36.07 -7.23
C LYS A 79 -15.34 37.02 -7.29
N VAL A 80 -14.82 37.42 -6.13
CA VAL A 80 -13.82 38.49 -6.01
C VAL A 80 -12.50 38.04 -6.63
N GLU A 81 -11.91 38.86 -7.50
CA GLU A 81 -10.49 38.73 -7.88
C GLU A 81 -9.62 38.79 -6.62
N GLN A 82 -8.39 38.25 -6.65
CA GLN A 82 -7.52 38.18 -5.47
C GLN A 82 -7.50 39.49 -4.67
N THR A 83 -7.88 39.42 -3.39
CA THR A 83 -7.86 40.60 -2.53
C THR A 83 -6.42 41.02 -2.18
N PRO A 84 -6.18 42.29 -1.79
CA PRO A 84 -4.92 42.71 -1.17
C PRO A 84 -4.39 41.76 -0.08
N LEU A 85 -5.28 41.11 0.69
CA LEU A 85 -4.89 40.15 1.71
C LEU A 85 -4.34 38.84 1.10
N HIS A 86 -4.89 38.38 -0.03
CA HIS A 86 -4.31 37.26 -0.80
C HIS A 86 -2.93 37.62 -1.35
N ILE A 87 -2.78 38.82 -1.95
CA ILE A 87 -1.51 39.28 -2.51
C ILE A 87 -0.44 39.39 -1.40
N ALA A 88 -0.81 39.91 -0.24
CA ALA A 88 0.08 39.98 0.93
C ALA A 88 0.46 38.58 1.43
N ALA A 89 -0.49 37.63 1.45
CA ALA A 89 -0.24 36.23 1.77
C ALA A 89 0.70 35.54 0.77
N THR A 90 0.54 35.76 -0.55
CA THR A 90 1.45 35.24 -1.59
C THR A 90 2.89 35.68 -1.35
N LYS A 91 3.09 36.94 -0.93
CA LYS A 91 4.42 37.52 -0.67
C LYS A 91 4.97 37.21 0.72
N GLY A 92 4.15 36.65 1.62
CA GLY A 92 4.52 36.50 3.03
C GLY A 92 4.71 37.83 3.76
N ASP A 93 4.10 38.93 3.29
CA ASP A 93 4.25 40.25 3.91
C ASP A 93 3.43 40.36 5.20
N VAL A 94 4.02 39.89 6.29
CA VAL A 94 3.42 39.87 7.63
C VAL A 94 2.95 41.26 8.08
N ASN A 95 3.67 42.32 7.71
CA ASN A 95 3.31 43.69 8.11
C ASN A 95 2.06 44.15 7.39
N GLU A 96 1.97 43.88 6.08
CA GLU A 96 0.81 44.23 5.29
C GLU A 96 -0.42 43.39 5.67
N ILE A 97 -0.24 42.09 5.91
CA ILE A 97 -1.30 41.21 6.46
C ILE A 97 -1.87 41.80 7.75
N LYS A 98 -1.00 42.16 8.72
CA LYS A 98 -1.44 42.76 9.99
C LYS A 98 -2.18 44.09 9.80
N LYS A 99 -1.75 44.94 8.86
CA LYS A 99 -2.43 46.22 8.56
C LYS A 99 -3.81 45.98 7.95
N LEU A 100 -3.91 45.07 6.97
CA LEU A 100 -5.16 44.75 6.29
C LEU A 100 -6.16 44.13 7.27
N LEU A 101 -5.73 43.19 8.13
CA LEU A 101 -6.61 42.61 9.15
C LEU A 101 -7.08 43.66 10.16
N LYS A 102 -6.20 44.58 10.60
CA LYS A 102 -6.59 45.73 11.45
C LYS A 102 -7.56 46.68 10.76
N ALA A 103 -7.49 46.79 9.44
CA ALA A 103 -8.41 47.58 8.63
C ALA A 103 -9.76 46.87 8.37
N GLY A 104 -10.00 45.69 8.95
CA GLY A 104 -11.27 44.97 8.89
C GLY A 104 -11.42 44.07 7.67
N TRP A 105 -10.33 43.75 6.96
CA TRP A 105 -10.39 42.76 5.88
C TRP A 105 -10.74 41.38 6.44
N ASN A 106 -11.68 40.69 5.78
CA ASN A 106 -12.08 39.35 6.17
C ASN A 106 -10.91 38.36 5.96
N VAL A 107 -10.47 37.74 7.05
CA VAL A 107 -9.37 36.75 7.06
C VAL A 107 -9.68 35.50 6.24
N ASN A 108 -10.98 35.16 6.13
CA ASN A 108 -11.51 34.00 5.40
C ASN A 108 -12.14 34.41 4.07
N GLN A 109 -11.77 35.57 3.51
CA GLN A 109 -12.28 35.98 2.22
C GLN A 109 -11.77 35.02 1.15
N GLU A 110 -12.66 34.34 0.45
CA GLU A 110 -12.32 33.52 -0.71
C GLU A 110 -12.02 34.38 -1.95
N ASP A 111 -11.05 33.94 -2.75
CA ASP A 111 -10.83 34.39 -4.13
C ASP A 111 -11.67 33.58 -5.15
N TYR A 112 -11.46 33.84 -6.45
CA TYR A 112 -12.18 33.16 -7.54
C TYR A 112 -11.96 31.63 -7.61
N ARG A 113 -10.90 31.11 -6.98
CA ARG A 113 -10.60 29.67 -6.83
C ARG A 113 -10.97 29.15 -5.45
N SER A 114 -11.83 29.87 -4.72
CA SER A 114 -12.18 29.54 -3.34
C SER A 114 -10.96 29.39 -2.42
N ALA A 115 -9.83 29.98 -2.79
CA ALA A 115 -8.65 30.00 -1.93
C ALA A 115 -8.82 31.13 -0.92
N MET A 116 -8.46 30.85 0.34
CA MET A 116 -8.35 31.86 1.38
C MET A 116 -6.88 32.31 1.49
N PRO A 117 -6.59 33.46 2.12
CA PRO A 117 -5.22 33.90 2.37
C PRO A 117 -4.36 32.83 3.06
N ILE A 118 -4.93 32.02 3.96
CA ILE A 118 -4.20 30.93 4.64
C ILE A 118 -3.83 29.78 3.70
N HIS A 119 -4.65 29.48 2.68
CA HIS A 119 -4.32 28.49 1.64
C HIS A 119 -3.06 28.91 0.89
N ILE A 120 -3.02 30.18 0.47
CA ILE A 120 -1.90 30.75 -0.27
C ILE A 120 -0.64 30.80 0.61
N ALA A 121 -0.73 31.35 1.82
CA ALA A 121 0.42 31.43 2.72
C ALA A 121 1.00 30.04 3.05
N SER A 122 0.13 29.02 3.17
CA SER A 122 0.55 27.65 3.45
C SER A 122 1.21 26.97 2.25
N MET A 123 0.70 27.21 1.03
CA MET A 123 1.30 26.73 -0.23
C MET A 123 2.74 27.25 -0.42
N PHE A 124 2.99 28.52 -0.09
CA PHE A 124 4.29 29.16 -0.24
C PHE A 124 5.22 29.02 0.98
N GLY A 125 4.78 28.39 2.06
CA GLY A 125 5.65 28.14 3.23
C GLY A 125 5.86 29.35 4.13
N HIS A 126 4.99 30.36 4.05
CA HIS A 126 5.13 31.61 4.82
C HIS A 126 4.64 31.44 6.26
N LEU A 127 5.41 30.72 7.10
CA LEU A 127 5.03 30.38 8.48
C LEU A 127 4.51 31.57 9.30
N GLU A 128 5.20 32.71 9.29
CA GLU A 128 4.79 33.86 10.08
C GLU A 128 3.51 34.52 9.55
N ALA A 129 3.25 34.44 8.24
CA ALA A 129 1.97 34.85 7.67
C ALA A 129 0.85 33.90 8.11
N VAL A 130 1.07 32.58 8.03
CA VAL A 130 0.12 31.57 8.53
C VAL A 130 -0.19 31.80 10.01
N ARG A 131 0.82 32.01 10.86
CA ARG A 131 0.64 32.31 12.29
C ARG A 131 -0.27 33.50 12.53
N VAL A 132 -0.06 34.60 11.82
CA VAL A 132 -0.90 35.80 11.96
C VAL A 132 -2.32 35.53 11.49
N LEU A 133 -2.50 34.84 10.37
CA LEU A 133 -3.83 34.51 9.84
C LEU A 133 -4.59 33.61 10.84
N VAL A 134 -3.95 32.57 11.38
CA VAL A 134 -4.53 31.70 12.43
C VAL A 134 -4.91 32.51 13.67
N GLN A 135 -4.04 33.41 14.14
CA GLN A 135 -4.33 34.28 15.30
C GLN A 135 -5.55 35.20 15.09
N HIS A 136 -5.88 35.52 13.84
CA HIS A 136 -7.04 36.36 13.51
C HIS A 136 -8.27 35.54 13.11
N GLY A 137 -8.27 34.22 13.35
CA GLY A 137 -9.44 33.35 13.14
C GLY A 137 -9.56 32.79 11.73
N ALA A 138 -8.44 32.58 11.04
CA ALA A 138 -8.45 31.86 9.77
C ALA A 138 -9.04 30.44 9.94
N ASP A 139 -9.96 30.04 9.06
CA ASP A 139 -10.53 28.70 9.07
C ASP A 139 -9.50 27.68 8.54
N LEU A 140 -9.35 26.56 9.25
CA LEU A 140 -8.43 25.48 8.92
C LEU A 140 -9.09 24.31 8.18
N LYS A 141 -10.42 24.25 8.20
CA LYS A 141 -11.25 23.16 7.66
C LYS A 141 -11.79 23.48 6.27
N ASP A 142 -11.95 24.77 5.97
CA ASP A 142 -12.38 25.21 4.66
C ASP A 142 -11.40 24.76 3.57
N LYS A 143 -11.96 24.55 2.37
CA LYS A 143 -11.27 23.92 1.26
C LYS A 143 -11.24 24.85 0.07
N SER A 144 -10.10 24.87 -0.61
CA SER A 144 -9.96 25.50 -1.92
C SER A 144 -10.87 24.84 -2.96
N TYR A 145 -10.96 25.42 -4.15
CA TYR A 145 -11.70 24.83 -5.28
C TYR A 145 -11.26 23.38 -5.59
N GLU A 146 -9.99 23.04 -5.38
CA GLU A 146 -9.47 21.67 -5.56
C GLU A 146 -9.78 20.75 -4.36
N GLY A 147 -10.52 21.25 -3.38
CA GLY A 147 -10.88 20.54 -2.16
C GLY A 147 -9.77 20.46 -1.14
N GLN A 148 -8.73 21.28 -1.24
CA GLN A 148 -7.56 21.21 -0.36
C GLN A 148 -7.69 22.19 0.80
N THR A 149 -7.43 21.73 2.01
CA THR A 149 -7.25 22.61 3.18
C THR A 149 -5.83 23.21 3.20
N ALA A 150 -5.60 24.18 4.08
CA ALA A 150 -4.26 24.75 4.30
C ALA A 150 -3.19 23.67 4.62
N LEU A 151 -3.58 22.63 5.37
CA LEU A 151 -2.68 21.53 5.72
C LEU A 151 -2.27 20.73 4.48
N HIS A 152 -3.21 20.40 3.59
CA HIS A 152 -2.90 19.70 2.33
C HIS A 152 -1.89 20.47 1.48
N LEU A 153 -2.08 21.79 1.36
CA LEU A 153 -1.20 22.66 0.60
C LEU A 153 0.21 22.75 1.18
N ALA A 154 0.33 22.78 2.51
CA ALA A 154 1.63 22.74 3.18
C ALA A 154 2.35 21.41 2.97
N VAL A 155 1.63 20.28 3.01
CA VAL A 155 2.17 18.94 2.74
C VAL A 155 2.65 18.82 1.29
N LEU A 156 1.85 19.27 0.31
CA LEU A 156 2.20 19.26 -1.12
C LEU A 156 3.52 19.97 -1.45
N ASN A 157 3.85 20.97 -0.65
CA ASN A 157 5.01 21.83 -0.88
C ASN A 157 6.11 21.63 0.18
N TYR A 158 6.06 20.53 0.93
CA TYR A 158 7.13 20.09 1.85
C TYR A 158 7.43 21.06 3.01
N HIS A 159 6.47 21.91 3.40
CA HIS A 159 6.65 22.96 4.42
C HIS A 159 6.42 22.43 5.84
N VAL A 160 7.46 21.79 6.40
CA VAL A 160 7.42 21.09 7.70
C VAL A 160 6.94 21.99 8.85
N ASP A 161 7.45 23.22 8.91
CA ASP A 161 7.17 24.18 9.97
C ASP A 161 5.72 24.71 9.92
N VAL A 162 5.21 24.96 8.71
CA VAL A 162 3.79 25.29 8.48
C VAL A 162 2.90 24.12 8.88
N VAL A 163 3.22 22.89 8.45
CA VAL A 163 2.47 21.68 8.85
C VAL A 163 2.40 21.55 10.36
N LYS A 164 3.56 21.60 11.05
CA LYS A 164 3.63 21.53 12.52
C LYS A 164 2.78 22.63 13.16
N HIS A 165 2.81 23.85 12.64
CA HIS A 165 1.99 24.93 13.21
C HIS A 165 0.49 24.72 13.00
N LEU A 166 0.05 24.33 11.80
CA LEU A 166 -1.35 24.07 11.48
C LEU A 166 -1.91 22.92 12.33
N LEU A 167 -1.14 21.85 12.53
CA LEU A 167 -1.53 20.73 13.40
C LEU A 167 -1.68 21.17 14.86
N ASN A 168 -0.74 21.96 15.38
CA ASN A 168 -0.84 22.54 16.73
C ASN A 168 -2.04 23.50 16.87
N ALA A 169 -2.46 24.14 15.77
CA ALA A 169 -3.64 25.00 15.73
C ALA A 169 -4.96 24.23 15.57
N GLY A 170 -4.92 22.89 15.45
CA GLY A 170 -6.10 22.03 15.38
C GLY A 170 -6.57 21.67 13.97
N ALA A 171 -5.73 21.84 12.95
CA ALA A 171 -6.01 21.27 11.62
C ALA A 171 -6.10 19.75 11.68
N ASN A 172 -7.12 19.16 11.05
CA ASN A 172 -7.34 17.71 11.11
C ASN A 172 -6.58 16.99 9.97
N PRO A 173 -5.62 16.09 10.28
CA PRO A 173 -4.88 15.35 9.27
C PRO A 173 -5.74 14.36 8.47
N LYS A 174 -6.95 14.02 8.94
CA LYS A 174 -7.89 13.08 8.31
C LYS A 174 -8.94 13.76 7.43
N ASP A 175 -8.94 15.09 7.31
CA ASP A 175 -9.83 15.79 6.38
C ASP A 175 -9.49 15.36 4.95
N LYS A 176 -10.52 15.04 4.15
CA LYS A 176 -10.35 14.52 2.79
C LYS A 176 -10.49 15.60 1.73
N THR A 177 -9.68 15.55 0.67
CA THR A 177 -9.87 16.40 -0.52
C THR A 177 -11.14 16.04 -1.29
N TYR A 178 -11.57 16.91 -2.21
CA TYR A 178 -12.68 16.61 -3.13
C TYR A 178 -12.25 15.68 -4.28
N ALA A 179 -11.07 15.92 -4.86
CA ALA A 179 -10.69 15.28 -6.13
C ALA A 179 -10.42 13.77 -6.03
N ASN A 180 -9.82 13.31 -4.93
CA ASN A 180 -9.40 11.91 -4.78
C ASN A 180 -9.68 11.34 -3.38
N HIS A 181 -10.46 12.04 -2.56
CA HIS A 181 -10.76 11.65 -1.17
C HIS A 181 -9.51 11.36 -0.32
N SER A 182 -8.36 11.92 -0.70
CA SER A 182 -7.07 11.79 -0.03
C SER A 182 -7.02 12.66 1.20
N ASN A 183 -6.47 12.14 2.29
CA ASN A 183 -6.11 12.94 3.46
C ASN A 183 -4.61 13.35 3.40
N ALA A 184 -4.11 14.01 4.46
CA ALA A 184 -2.74 14.48 4.52
C ALA A 184 -1.69 13.34 4.57
N PHE A 185 -2.00 12.20 5.18
CA PHE A 185 -1.13 11.01 5.18
C PHE A 185 -1.00 10.43 3.77
N ASP A 186 -2.14 10.21 3.10
CA ASP A 186 -2.20 9.68 1.73
C ASP A 186 -1.34 10.54 0.79
N GLN A 187 -1.43 11.86 0.94
CA GLN A 187 -0.70 12.82 0.13
C GLN A 187 0.80 12.81 0.43
N ALA A 188 1.19 12.82 1.70
CA ALA A 188 2.59 12.77 2.11
C ALA A 188 3.26 11.48 1.61
N LEU A 189 2.60 10.34 1.74
CA LEU A 189 3.13 9.04 1.31
C LEU A 189 3.21 8.92 -0.20
N LYS A 190 2.23 9.43 -0.95
CA LYS A 190 2.28 9.44 -2.41
C LYS A 190 3.44 10.30 -2.94
N LEU A 191 3.72 11.44 -2.30
CA LEU A 191 4.88 12.27 -2.64
C LEU A 191 6.18 11.56 -2.28
N LEU A 192 6.22 10.89 -1.13
CA LEU A 192 7.41 10.18 -0.66
C LEU A 192 7.74 9.01 -1.59
N ASP A 193 6.74 8.24 -2.02
CA ASP A 193 6.86 7.16 -3.00
C ASP A 193 7.48 7.66 -4.30
N GLY A 194 6.93 8.75 -4.88
CA GLY A 194 7.47 9.37 -6.08
C GLY A 194 8.92 9.85 -5.91
N LEU A 195 9.28 10.38 -4.74
CA LEU A 195 10.66 10.76 -4.43
C LEU A 195 11.58 9.54 -4.25
N THR A 196 11.09 8.43 -3.70
CA THR A 196 11.88 7.18 -3.59
C THR A 196 12.21 6.63 -4.97
N ASP A 197 11.27 6.67 -5.92
CA ASP A 197 11.49 6.30 -7.33
C ASP A 197 12.53 7.20 -8.04
N GLU A 198 12.57 8.49 -7.70
CA GLU A 198 13.56 9.43 -8.22
C GLU A 198 14.94 9.21 -7.58
N LEU A 199 14.98 9.01 -6.27
CA LEU A 199 16.22 8.75 -5.51
C LEU A 199 16.84 7.40 -5.89
N LEU A 200 16.05 6.38 -6.21
CA LEU A 200 16.56 5.12 -6.74
C LEU A 200 17.37 5.32 -8.03
N LYS A 201 17.01 6.32 -8.85
CA LYS A 201 17.70 6.65 -10.12
C LYS A 201 18.85 7.64 -9.90
N SER A 202 18.81 8.43 -8.83
CA SER A 202 19.79 9.48 -8.54
C SER A 202 19.98 9.63 -7.03
N PRO A 203 20.68 8.68 -6.37
CA PRO A 203 20.69 8.54 -4.91
C PRO A 203 21.23 9.75 -4.15
N GLN A 204 22.11 10.52 -4.79
CA GLN A 204 22.82 11.64 -4.19
C GLN A 204 22.18 13.01 -4.53
N ASN A 205 20.96 13.06 -5.07
CA ASN A 205 20.30 14.33 -5.41
C ASN A 205 19.93 15.10 -4.12
N PRO A 206 20.57 16.24 -3.81
CA PRO A 206 20.40 16.93 -2.53
C PRO A 206 19.01 17.54 -2.36
N GLU A 207 18.38 17.99 -3.44
CA GLU A 207 17.03 18.58 -3.37
C GLU A 207 16.00 17.50 -3.04
N ARG A 208 16.06 16.36 -3.73
CA ARG A 208 15.14 15.24 -3.51
C ARG A 208 15.34 14.60 -2.13
N LEU A 209 16.59 14.48 -1.68
CA LEU A 209 16.89 14.04 -0.32
C LEU A 209 16.29 14.99 0.73
N THR A 210 16.38 16.29 0.51
CA THR A 210 15.79 17.30 1.41
C THR A 210 14.26 17.20 1.42
N GLN A 211 13.62 17.11 0.26
CA GLN A 211 12.17 16.94 0.13
C GLN A 211 11.68 15.65 0.81
N ALA A 212 12.39 14.53 0.63
CA ALA A 212 12.06 13.26 1.26
C ALA A 212 12.22 13.33 2.79
N LYS A 213 13.30 13.93 3.30
CA LYS A 213 13.49 14.16 4.74
C LYS A 213 12.36 15.01 5.34
N ASN A 214 11.97 16.07 4.64
CA ASN A 214 10.84 16.91 5.04
C ASN A 214 9.53 16.12 5.09
N LEU A 215 9.25 15.24 4.12
CA LEU A 215 8.05 14.40 4.15
C LEU A 215 8.07 13.40 5.30
N VAL A 216 9.20 12.79 5.63
CA VAL A 216 9.30 11.88 6.78
C VAL A 216 9.02 12.64 8.08
N GLU A 217 9.54 13.86 8.23
CA GLU A 217 9.21 14.73 9.36
C GLU A 217 7.72 15.15 9.40
N ILE A 218 7.13 15.41 8.23
CA ILE A 218 5.70 15.70 8.11
C ILE A 218 4.88 14.48 8.55
N ILE A 219 5.23 13.27 8.11
CA ILE A 219 4.55 12.03 8.50
C ILE A 219 4.65 11.81 10.02
N ASP A 220 5.83 12.01 10.63
CA ASP A 220 6.00 11.94 12.09
C ASP A 220 5.09 12.96 12.80
N ALA A 221 5.06 14.22 12.32
CA ALA A 221 4.20 15.26 12.87
C ALA A 221 2.70 14.93 12.75
N LEU A 222 2.26 14.40 11.60
CA LEU A 222 0.88 13.96 11.38
C LEU A 222 0.51 12.83 12.35
N CYS A 223 1.40 11.86 12.57
CA CYS A 223 1.18 10.77 13.54
C CYS A 223 1.04 11.31 14.96
N GLN A 224 1.92 12.23 15.39
CA GLN A 224 1.88 12.84 16.72
C GLN A 224 0.58 13.63 17.01
N HIS A 225 -0.10 14.11 15.98
CA HIS A 225 -1.35 14.87 16.08
C HIS A 225 -2.58 14.06 15.62
N SER A 226 -2.43 12.74 15.47
CA SER A 226 -3.54 11.85 15.13
C SER A 226 -3.61 10.69 16.12
N GLN A 227 -4.80 10.11 16.25
CA GLN A 227 -4.99 8.87 16.99
C GLN A 227 -4.84 7.69 16.05
N ALA A 228 -4.23 6.61 16.57
CA ALA A 228 -4.17 5.31 15.91
C ALA A 228 -5.57 4.84 15.45
N PRO A 229 -5.66 4.06 14.37
CA PRO A 229 -4.54 3.50 13.61
C PRO A 229 -3.98 4.49 12.58
N PHE A 230 -2.70 4.34 12.27
CA PHE A 230 -1.95 5.12 11.29
C PHE A 230 -1.95 4.37 9.96
N LEU A 231 -3.04 4.58 9.21
CA LEU A 231 -3.26 3.96 7.89
C LEU A 231 -3.26 5.04 6.81
N ALA A 232 -2.82 4.65 5.62
CA ALA A 232 -2.93 5.46 4.42
C ALA A 232 -3.46 4.64 3.25
N THR A 233 -4.19 5.31 2.38
CA THR A 233 -4.67 4.78 1.11
C THR A 233 -3.50 4.77 0.12
N TYR A 234 -3.10 3.59 -0.32
CA TYR A 234 -1.94 3.37 -1.19
C TYR A 234 -2.27 2.35 -2.30
N GLY A 235 -1.75 2.57 -3.50
CA GLY A 235 -1.98 1.71 -4.68
C GLY A 235 -1.94 2.46 -6.02
N SER A 236 -1.50 1.76 -7.08
CA SER A 236 -1.43 2.29 -8.45
C SER A 236 -2.79 2.29 -9.14
N SER A 237 -3.02 3.23 -10.07
CA SER A 237 -4.27 3.53 -10.77
C SER A 237 -4.92 2.41 -11.60
N SER A 238 -4.48 1.15 -11.48
CA SER A 238 -5.09 -0.03 -12.12
C SER A 238 -5.52 -1.14 -11.15
N LYS A 239 -5.14 -1.08 -9.86
CA LYS A 239 -5.63 -1.96 -8.79
C LYS A 239 -6.24 -1.09 -7.69
N SER A 240 -7.40 -1.48 -7.17
CA SER A 240 -8.16 -0.71 -6.16
C SER A 240 -7.25 -0.21 -5.03
N ALA A 241 -7.27 1.09 -4.77
CA ALA A 241 -6.50 1.67 -3.67
C ALA A 241 -6.84 0.96 -2.34
N SER A 242 -5.82 0.53 -1.60
CA SER A 242 -5.97 -0.24 -0.37
C SER A 242 -5.48 0.57 0.83
N LEU A 243 -6.09 0.35 2.00
CA LEU A 243 -5.53 0.85 3.26
C LEU A 243 -4.28 0.04 3.61
N MET A 244 -3.19 0.74 3.92
CA MET A 244 -1.90 0.18 4.26
C MET A 244 -1.37 0.84 5.54
N PRO A 245 -0.78 0.07 6.47
CA PRO A 245 -0.09 0.64 7.63
C PRO A 245 1.09 1.52 7.21
N ILE A 246 1.15 2.73 7.76
CA ILE A 246 2.20 3.70 7.43
C ILE A 246 3.58 3.19 7.83
N SER A 247 3.68 2.48 8.96
CA SER A 247 4.94 1.85 9.40
C SER A 247 5.49 0.86 8.38
N VAL A 248 4.62 0.05 7.77
CA VAL A 248 4.99 -0.92 6.73
C VAL A 248 5.44 -0.19 5.46
N LEU A 249 4.72 0.86 5.04
CA LEU A 249 5.11 1.65 3.86
C LEU A 249 6.47 2.33 4.04
N LEU A 250 6.72 2.95 5.19
CA LEU A 250 8.02 3.58 5.48
C LEU A 250 9.16 2.57 5.49
N ASP A 251 8.93 1.39 6.07
CA ASP A 251 9.89 0.29 6.06
C ASP A 251 10.19 -0.21 4.63
N VAL A 252 9.17 -0.30 3.77
CA VAL A 252 9.33 -0.60 2.34
C VAL A 252 10.11 0.49 1.62
N PHE A 253 9.71 1.75 1.76
CA PHE A 253 10.41 2.89 1.14
C PHE A 253 11.88 2.97 1.55
N SER A 254 12.17 2.72 2.83
CA SER A 254 13.55 2.73 3.34
C SER A 254 14.46 1.73 2.66
N SER A 255 13.90 0.63 2.12
CA SER A 255 14.67 -0.37 1.38
C SER A 255 15.18 0.18 0.04
N TYR A 256 14.56 1.19 -0.55
CA TYR A 256 15.00 1.77 -1.81
C TYR A 256 16.00 2.93 -1.65
N ILE A 257 16.34 3.31 -0.41
CA ILE A 257 17.14 4.50 -0.10
C ILE A 257 18.58 4.15 0.29
N GLU A 258 19.55 4.73 -0.42
CA GLU A 258 20.98 4.62 -0.11
C GLU A 258 21.46 5.60 0.97
N ASP A 259 20.83 6.79 1.09
CA ASP A 259 21.21 7.78 2.11
C ASP A 259 20.85 7.27 3.51
N ASN A 260 21.87 6.85 4.26
CA ASN A 260 21.72 6.30 5.61
C ASN A 260 20.95 7.24 6.56
N ALA A 261 21.09 8.56 6.42
CA ALA A 261 20.37 9.51 7.25
C ALA A 261 18.85 9.45 6.98
N LEU A 262 18.42 9.54 5.71
CA LEU A 262 17.01 9.41 5.32
C LEU A 262 16.46 8.02 5.66
N LYS A 263 17.22 6.96 5.40
CA LYS A 263 16.85 5.58 5.74
C LYS A 263 16.57 5.44 7.24
N ASN A 264 17.50 5.90 8.09
CA ASN A 264 17.32 5.85 9.54
C ASN A 264 16.13 6.70 9.99
N MET A 265 15.90 7.88 9.40
CA MET A 265 14.69 8.67 9.70
C MET A 265 13.40 7.91 9.38
N MET A 266 13.34 7.21 8.24
CA MET A 266 12.17 6.41 7.86
C MET A 266 11.96 5.25 8.84
N LEU A 267 13.01 4.50 9.16
CA LEU A 267 12.97 3.35 10.08
C LEU A 267 12.62 3.79 11.52
N ASP A 268 13.21 4.86 12.01
CA ASP A 268 12.90 5.43 13.34
C ASP A 268 11.44 5.87 13.41
N THR A 269 10.93 6.51 12.35
CA THR A 269 9.53 6.92 12.27
C THR A 269 8.60 5.71 12.21
N ALA A 270 8.93 4.70 11.39
CA ALA A 270 8.18 3.44 11.34
C ALA A 270 8.13 2.74 12.69
N HIS A 271 9.23 2.71 13.43
CA HIS A 271 9.31 2.13 14.77
C HIS A 271 8.48 2.92 15.79
N LYS A 272 8.56 4.26 15.81
CA LYS A 272 7.71 5.11 16.66
C LYS A 272 6.22 4.88 16.42
N ILE A 273 5.83 4.68 15.16
CA ILE A 273 4.46 4.35 14.76
C ILE A 273 4.08 2.96 15.29
N ALA A 274 4.94 1.95 15.08
CA ALA A 274 4.69 0.58 15.55
C ALA A 274 4.57 0.46 17.08
N LEU A 275 5.20 1.34 17.86
CA LEU A 275 5.04 1.39 19.32
C LEU A 275 3.66 1.92 19.77
N GLN A 276 2.91 2.57 18.88
CA GLN A 276 1.62 3.21 19.17
C GLN A 276 0.45 2.55 18.44
N ASP A 277 0.73 1.70 17.45
CA ASP A 277 -0.25 1.14 16.53
C ASP A 277 0.17 -0.27 16.08
N ASP A 278 -0.70 -1.25 16.33
CA ASP A 278 -0.52 -2.66 15.99
C ASP A 278 -0.86 -2.97 14.53
N SER A 279 -1.36 -2.00 13.76
CA SER A 279 -1.80 -2.23 12.38
C SER A 279 -0.71 -2.79 11.46
N GLY A 280 0.53 -2.31 11.62
CA GLY A 280 1.68 -2.82 10.88
C GLY A 280 2.03 -4.26 11.24
N GLU A 281 2.00 -4.60 12.53
CA GLU A 281 2.28 -5.95 13.02
C GLU A 281 1.23 -6.93 12.51
N ASN A 282 -0.06 -6.60 12.68
CA ASN A 282 -1.18 -7.41 12.20
C ASN A 282 -1.12 -7.63 10.69
N TYR A 283 -0.78 -6.59 9.92
CA TYR A 283 -0.61 -6.69 8.48
C TYR A 283 0.53 -7.66 8.10
N ILE A 284 1.71 -7.50 8.69
CA ILE A 284 2.87 -8.36 8.39
C ILE A 284 2.62 -9.80 8.82
N ARG A 285 1.96 -10.01 9.96
CA ARG A 285 1.59 -11.34 10.46
C ARG A 285 0.64 -12.04 9.51
N ALA A 286 -0.45 -11.39 9.11
CA ALA A 286 -1.39 -11.95 8.13
C ALA A 286 -0.75 -12.16 6.76
N LYS A 287 0.08 -11.21 6.29
CA LYS A 287 0.83 -11.35 5.03
C LYS A 287 1.77 -12.55 5.06
N THR A 288 2.47 -12.77 6.17
CA THR A 288 3.39 -13.91 6.35
C THR A 288 2.63 -15.23 6.31
N PHE A 289 1.47 -15.31 6.98
CA PHE A 289 0.59 -16.48 6.95
C PHE A 289 0.04 -16.77 5.56
N LEU A 290 -0.55 -15.77 4.90
CA LEU A 290 -1.11 -15.90 3.55
C LEU A 290 -0.04 -16.25 2.50
N ASN A 291 1.19 -15.76 2.67
CA ASN A 291 2.30 -16.15 1.81
C ASN A 291 2.76 -17.60 2.06
N THR A 292 2.56 -18.12 3.28
CA THR A 292 2.90 -19.51 3.61
C THR A 292 1.89 -20.49 3.03
N PHE A 293 0.63 -20.08 3.01
CA PHE A 293 -0.48 -20.83 2.47
C PHE A 293 -1.07 -20.13 1.24
N ALA A 294 -0.23 -19.89 0.23
CA ALA A 294 -0.60 -19.07 -0.91
C ALA A 294 -1.75 -19.69 -1.74
N THR A 295 -2.80 -18.90 -1.97
CA THR A 295 -3.98 -19.27 -2.78
C THR A 295 -4.06 -18.51 -4.11
N SER A 296 -3.17 -17.53 -4.33
CA SER A 296 -3.20 -16.56 -5.45
C SER A 296 -4.40 -15.59 -5.42
N GLU A 297 -5.01 -15.39 -4.25
CA GLU A 297 -6.18 -14.53 -4.05
C GLU A 297 -5.85 -13.26 -3.26
N THR A 298 -6.84 -12.39 -3.07
CA THR A 298 -6.74 -11.19 -2.22
C THR A 298 -7.73 -11.28 -1.07
N TYR A 299 -7.25 -11.06 0.15
CA TYR A 299 -8.06 -11.17 1.36
C TYR A 299 -8.15 -9.86 2.11
N LEU A 300 -9.29 -9.65 2.77
CA LEU A 300 -9.45 -8.59 3.76
C LEU A 300 -8.80 -9.04 5.07
N VAL A 301 -7.84 -8.26 5.54
CA VAL A 301 -7.15 -8.45 6.81
C VAL A 301 -7.59 -7.36 7.76
N LYS A 302 -8.10 -7.75 8.93
CA LYS A 302 -8.33 -6.82 10.05
C LYS A 302 -6.98 -6.37 10.57
N VAL A 303 -6.56 -5.18 10.20
CA VAL A 303 -5.29 -4.60 10.68
C VAL A 303 -5.48 -3.87 12.00
N HIS A 304 -6.67 -3.31 12.24
CA HIS A 304 -7.01 -2.67 13.51
C HIS A 304 -8.53 -2.74 13.75
N LYS A 305 -9.01 -2.33 14.93
CA LYS A 305 -10.44 -2.37 15.27
C LYS A 305 -11.27 -1.62 14.21
N ASN A 306 -12.14 -2.36 13.52
CA ASN A 306 -13.01 -1.88 12.43
C ASN A 306 -12.26 -1.30 11.20
N GLN A 307 -10.99 -1.66 10.99
CA GLN A 307 -10.20 -1.24 9.83
C GLN A 307 -9.59 -2.45 9.15
N ASN A 308 -9.83 -2.56 7.84
CA ASN A 308 -9.35 -3.66 7.03
C ASN A 308 -8.39 -3.18 5.95
N ALA A 309 -7.35 -3.96 5.69
CA ALA A 309 -6.45 -3.81 4.56
C ALA A 309 -6.67 -4.94 3.57
N LEU A 310 -6.54 -4.67 2.27
CA LEU A 310 -6.45 -5.74 1.28
C LEU A 310 -5.02 -6.28 1.25
N VAL A 311 -4.91 -7.60 1.33
CA VAL A 311 -3.64 -8.32 1.28
C VAL A 311 -3.74 -9.39 0.20
N GLU A 312 -3.00 -9.18 -0.89
CA GLU A 312 -2.79 -10.22 -1.91
C GLU A 312 -1.95 -11.35 -1.28
N THR A 313 -2.18 -12.62 -1.63
CA THR A 313 -1.27 -13.71 -1.22
C THR A 313 0.05 -13.67 -1.98
N ASP A 314 0.11 -12.92 -3.09
CA ASP A 314 1.31 -12.71 -3.89
C ASP A 314 2.05 -11.42 -3.46
N GLY A 315 3.37 -11.38 -3.64
CA GLY A 315 4.22 -10.29 -3.15
C GLY A 315 4.90 -10.63 -1.82
N TYR A 316 6.16 -10.22 -1.65
CA TYR A 316 7.06 -10.92 -0.74
C TYR A 316 7.97 -10.01 0.08
N TYR A 317 8.17 -10.39 1.35
CA TYR A 317 9.10 -9.75 2.27
C TYR A 317 10.02 -10.81 2.90
N ALA A 318 11.13 -11.13 2.23
CA ALA A 318 12.06 -12.18 2.67
C ALA A 318 12.55 -11.99 4.10
N LYS A 319 12.76 -10.75 4.52
CA LYS A 319 13.17 -10.42 5.89
C LYS A 319 12.18 -10.92 6.95
N TYR A 320 10.87 -10.76 6.74
CA TYR A 320 9.87 -11.15 7.73
C TYR A 320 9.71 -12.67 7.82
N ILE A 321 9.78 -13.37 6.69
CA ILE A 321 9.78 -14.84 6.69
C ILE A 321 11.03 -15.37 7.37
N THR A 322 12.20 -14.80 7.07
CA THR A 322 13.45 -15.14 7.75
C THR A 322 13.32 -14.96 9.27
N LYS A 323 12.77 -13.83 9.72
CA LYS A 323 12.51 -13.55 11.14
C LYS A 323 11.60 -14.61 11.77
N THR A 324 10.46 -14.91 11.15
CA THR A 324 9.50 -15.88 11.69
C THR A 324 10.06 -17.29 11.71
N MET A 325 10.76 -17.71 10.64
CA MET A 325 11.46 -19.01 10.61
C MET A 325 12.55 -19.10 11.68
N ALA A 326 13.25 -18.00 11.96
CA ALA A 326 14.26 -17.99 13.02
C ALA A 326 13.64 -18.22 14.40
N GLN A 327 12.47 -17.62 14.65
CA GLN A 327 11.69 -17.80 15.88
C GLN A 327 11.19 -19.24 16.00
N THR A 328 10.56 -19.78 14.96
CA THR A 328 10.04 -21.15 15.00
C THR A 328 11.15 -22.19 15.10
N ALA A 329 12.30 -21.99 14.43
CA ALA A 329 13.46 -22.88 14.54
C ALA A 329 14.01 -22.91 15.98
N GLN A 330 13.98 -21.78 16.68
CA GLN A 330 14.41 -21.71 18.07
C GLN A 330 13.51 -22.52 19.00
N VAL A 331 12.20 -22.48 18.78
CA VAL A 331 11.25 -23.23 19.63
C VAL A 331 11.27 -24.71 19.24
N PHE A 332 11.29 -25.03 17.95
CA PHE A 332 11.42 -26.38 17.43
C PHE A 332 12.67 -27.09 17.96
N SER A 333 13.81 -26.40 18.08
CA SER A 333 15.02 -27.01 18.65
C SER A 333 14.79 -27.54 20.08
N THR A 334 13.86 -26.95 20.85
CA THR A 334 13.54 -27.41 22.21
C THR A 334 12.64 -28.65 22.25
N THR A 335 11.94 -28.96 21.16
CA THR A 335 11.04 -30.13 21.08
C THR A 335 11.76 -31.40 20.63
N LEU A 336 12.94 -31.28 20.03
CA LEU A 336 13.70 -32.40 19.49
C LEU A 336 14.39 -33.21 20.60
N GLU A 337 14.23 -34.53 20.58
CA GLU A 337 14.93 -35.45 21.49
C GLU A 337 16.41 -35.65 21.09
N ASP A 338 16.69 -35.71 19.79
CA ASP A 338 18.05 -35.88 19.24
C ASP A 338 18.93 -34.66 19.57
N VAL A 339 19.91 -34.86 20.45
CA VAL A 339 20.86 -33.84 20.90
C VAL A 339 21.62 -33.21 19.73
N GLN A 340 21.95 -33.99 18.69
CA GLN A 340 22.66 -33.50 17.52
C GLN A 340 21.75 -32.58 16.69
N ALA A 341 20.50 -32.99 16.48
CA ALA A 341 19.50 -32.19 15.78
C ALA A 341 19.19 -30.88 16.50
N ARG A 342 19.10 -30.90 17.84
CA ARG A 342 18.96 -29.68 18.66
C ARG A 342 20.05 -28.66 18.36
N LYS A 343 21.32 -29.09 18.40
CA LYS A 343 22.46 -28.22 18.10
C LYS A 343 22.43 -27.66 16.69
N VAL A 344 21.98 -28.48 15.72
CA VAL A 344 21.81 -28.03 14.33
C VAL A 344 20.73 -26.95 14.25
N PHE A 345 19.56 -27.16 14.85
CA PHE A 345 18.47 -26.17 14.81
C PHE A 345 18.74 -24.90 15.62
N ASP A 346 19.51 -24.98 16.70
CA ASP A 346 20.01 -23.79 17.40
C ASP A 346 20.88 -22.93 16.47
N LYS A 347 21.76 -23.56 15.69
CA LYS A 347 22.57 -22.86 14.68
C LYS A 347 21.73 -22.34 13.51
N ILE A 348 20.77 -23.12 13.01
CA ILE A 348 19.84 -22.68 11.96
C ILE A 348 19.10 -21.41 12.41
N SER A 349 18.57 -21.41 13.64
CA SER A 349 17.92 -20.23 14.22
C SER A 349 18.87 -19.03 14.27
N ALA A 350 20.12 -19.23 14.70
CA ALA A 350 21.13 -18.17 14.75
C ALA A 350 21.44 -17.61 13.35
N SER A 351 21.68 -18.46 12.35
CA SER A 351 21.93 -18.05 10.96
C SER A 351 20.75 -17.28 10.36
N LEU A 352 19.52 -17.69 10.64
CA LEU A 352 18.31 -16.98 10.20
C LEU A 352 18.18 -15.60 10.89
N LYS A 353 18.47 -15.50 12.20
CA LYS A 353 18.48 -14.20 12.92
C LYS A 353 19.50 -13.23 12.30
N LEU A 354 20.73 -13.69 12.07
CA LEU A 354 21.77 -12.89 11.43
C LEU A 354 21.38 -12.48 10.00
N SER A 355 20.82 -13.41 9.22
CA SER A 355 20.30 -13.13 7.88
C SER A 355 19.24 -12.02 7.88
N TYR A 356 18.34 -12.01 8.87
CA TYR A 356 17.37 -10.93 9.05
C TYR A 356 18.04 -9.59 9.38
N GLU A 357 19.07 -9.58 10.21
CA GLU A 357 19.84 -8.38 10.57
C GLU A 357 20.60 -7.80 9.36
N TYR A 358 21.24 -8.66 8.55
CA TYR A 358 21.91 -8.23 7.32
C TYR A 358 20.91 -7.63 6.33
N ALA A 359 19.75 -8.30 6.15
CA ALA A 359 18.72 -7.87 5.21
C ALA A 359 18.06 -6.54 5.59
N GLN A 360 18.08 -6.12 6.86
CA GLN A 360 17.63 -4.78 7.25
C GLN A 360 18.64 -3.69 6.84
N ASN A 361 19.91 -4.06 6.75
CA ASN A 361 21.02 -3.13 6.56
C ASN A 361 21.76 -3.35 5.24
N PHE A 362 21.11 -3.92 4.23
CA PHE A 362 21.78 -4.39 3.00
C PHE A 362 22.52 -3.31 2.20
N ALA A 363 22.09 -2.05 2.30
CA ALA A 363 22.75 -0.89 1.67
C ALA A 363 23.94 -0.35 2.49
N ASP A 364 24.05 -0.71 3.77
CA ASP A 364 25.17 -0.32 4.64
C ASP A 364 26.33 -1.31 4.45
N PRO A 365 27.53 -0.86 4.05
CA PRO A 365 28.72 -1.71 3.97
C PRO A 365 28.98 -2.53 5.25
N LYS A 366 28.61 -2.01 6.42
CA LYS A 366 28.76 -2.72 7.71
C LYS A 366 28.00 -4.04 7.77
N ALA A 367 26.88 -4.18 7.06
CA ALA A 367 26.16 -5.45 7.02
C ALA A 367 27.00 -6.54 6.33
N ALA A 368 27.72 -6.17 5.26
CA ALA A 368 28.63 -7.06 4.55
C ALA A 368 29.90 -7.35 5.37
N GLU A 369 30.43 -6.35 6.09
CA GLU A 369 31.56 -6.53 7.02
C GLU A 369 31.20 -7.51 8.14
N ALA A 370 30.01 -7.36 8.75
CA ALA A 370 29.52 -8.26 9.78
C ALA A 370 29.35 -9.69 9.25
N ALA A 371 28.67 -9.85 8.11
CA ALA A 371 28.53 -11.16 7.46
C ALA A 371 29.90 -11.80 7.18
N LEU A 372 30.90 -11.03 6.75
CA LEU A 372 32.26 -11.52 6.55
C LEU A 372 32.89 -11.99 7.85
N ALA A 373 32.77 -11.22 8.95
CA ALA A 373 33.29 -11.61 10.25
C ALA A 373 32.73 -12.97 10.70
N HIS A 374 31.40 -13.14 10.63
CA HIS A 374 30.73 -14.40 10.96
C HIS A 374 31.21 -15.58 10.09
N TYR A 375 31.37 -15.36 8.77
CA TYR A 375 31.95 -16.36 7.88
C TYR A 375 33.38 -16.75 8.28
N GLN A 376 34.22 -15.77 8.66
CA GLN A 376 35.61 -16.00 9.08
C GLN A 376 35.70 -16.75 10.42
N GLU A 377 34.73 -16.55 11.31
CA GLU A 377 34.58 -17.29 12.57
C GLU A 377 34.08 -18.73 12.38
N GLY A 378 33.72 -19.09 11.15
CA GLY A 378 33.26 -20.43 10.78
C GLY A 378 31.75 -20.63 10.92
N GLU A 379 30.99 -19.55 11.10
CA GLU A 379 29.53 -19.59 11.08
C GLU A 379 29.01 -19.75 9.65
N THR A 380 27.84 -20.38 9.51
CA THR A 380 27.14 -20.45 8.22
C THR A 380 26.37 -19.16 8.00
N VAL A 381 26.72 -18.46 6.93
CA VAL A 381 26.13 -17.18 6.53
C VAL A 381 25.04 -17.44 5.48
N LEU A 382 23.83 -16.98 5.78
CA LEU A 382 22.68 -16.98 4.87
C LEU A 382 22.45 -15.55 4.40
N LEU A 383 22.39 -15.35 3.08
CA LEU A 383 22.09 -14.05 2.48
C LEU A 383 20.87 -14.18 1.56
N PRO A 384 19.76 -13.49 1.88
CA PRO A 384 18.62 -13.41 0.99
C PRO A 384 18.95 -12.47 -0.16
N THR A 385 18.55 -12.83 -1.38
CA THR A 385 18.88 -12.04 -2.56
C THR A 385 17.74 -12.12 -3.58
N GLY A 386 17.53 -11.05 -4.36
CA GLY A 386 16.30 -10.86 -5.13
C GLY A 386 16.52 -10.69 -6.63
N TRP A 387 15.64 -11.21 -7.47
CA TRP A 387 15.63 -10.91 -8.90
C TRP A 387 14.21 -10.74 -9.44
N ARG A 388 13.93 -9.60 -10.10
CA ARG A 388 12.64 -9.30 -10.74
C ARG A 388 11.40 -9.55 -9.85
N GLY A 389 11.50 -9.28 -8.56
CA GLY A 389 10.39 -9.49 -7.60
C GLY A 389 10.31 -10.90 -6.99
N HIS A 390 11.25 -11.78 -7.32
CA HIS A 390 11.49 -13.06 -6.63
C HIS A 390 12.68 -12.92 -5.68
N SER A 391 12.74 -13.72 -4.63
CA SER A 391 13.97 -13.90 -3.84
C SER A 391 14.41 -15.36 -3.83
N VAL A 392 15.70 -15.54 -3.69
CA VAL A 392 16.40 -16.80 -3.48
C VAL A 392 17.33 -16.60 -2.29
N ALA A 393 17.96 -17.68 -1.84
CA ALA A 393 18.90 -17.61 -0.74
C ALA A 393 20.26 -18.19 -1.15
N THR A 394 21.32 -17.56 -0.66
CA THR A 394 22.69 -18.04 -0.84
C THR A 394 23.31 -18.37 0.50
N PHE A 395 24.11 -19.42 0.54
CA PHE A 395 24.75 -19.93 1.75
C PHE A 395 26.26 -19.92 1.58
N PHE A 396 26.97 -19.51 2.62
CA PHE A 396 28.43 -19.58 2.70
C PHE A 396 28.82 -20.26 4.01
N SER A 397 29.68 -21.27 3.94
CA SER A 397 30.23 -21.94 5.13
C SER A 397 31.71 -22.22 4.95
N LYS A 398 32.54 -21.60 5.79
CA LYS A 398 34.00 -21.72 5.73
C LYS A 398 34.51 -23.12 6.12
N PRO A 399 34.03 -23.79 7.20
CA PRO A 399 34.58 -25.07 7.65
C PRO A 399 34.55 -26.16 6.59
N GLN A 400 33.50 -26.18 5.76
CA GLN A 400 33.35 -27.12 4.66
C GLN A 400 33.67 -26.50 3.29
N ALA A 401 34.16 -25.27 3.23
CA ALA A 401 34.39 -24.52 2.00
C ALA A 401 33.18 -24.62 1.05
N THR A 402 31.98 -24.43 1.60
CA THR A 402 30.71 -24.65 0.90
C THR A 402 30.11 -23.32 0.47
N PHE A 403 29.69 -23.28 -0.78
CA PHE A 403 28.76 -22.30 -1.31
C PHE A 403 27.50 -23.03 -1.76
N ALA A 404 26.32 -22.51 -1.44
CA ALA A 404 25.08 -23.10 -1.94
C ALA A 404 24.08 -22.03 -2.36
N VAL A 405 23.11 -22.46 -3.16
CA VAL A 405 22.00 -21.63 -3.65
C VAL A 405 20.71 -22.40 -3.47
N ALA A 406 19.72 -21.78 -2.84
CA ALA A 406 18.36 -22.29 -2.73
C ALA A 406 17.44 -21.52 -3.66
N ASN A 407 16.91 -22.23 -4.66
CA ASN A 407 16.00 -21.67 -5.65
C ASN A 407 14.98 -22.71 -6.13
N ALA A 408 13.69 -22.40 -5.93
CA ALA A 408 12.57 -23.20 -6.41
C ALA A 408 11.92 -22.66 -7.71
N GLY A 409 12.41 -21.53 -8.23
CA GLY A 409 11.80 -20.80 -9.35
C GLY A 409 12.35 -21.11 -10.73
N LYS A 410 11.48 -21.03 -11.76
CA LYS A 410 11.77 -21.21 -13.20
C LYS A 410 12.74 -20.18 -13.80
N HIS A 411 12.99 -19.10 -13.07
CA HIS A 411 13.70 -17.92 -13.56
C HIS A 411 15.22 -18.06 -13.56
N TYR A 412 15.76 -19.14 -12.98
CA TYR A 412 17.19 -19.43 -12.96
C TYR A 412 17.50 -20.61 -13.89
N PHE A 413 18.64 -20.57 -14.55
CA PHE A 413 19.17 -21.64 -15.41
C PHE A 413 19.66 -22.88 -14.64
N GLU A 414 19.33 -22.97 -13.35
CA GLU A 414 19.78 -24.06 -12.49
C GLU A 414 18.82 -25.24 -12.57
N ASP A 415 19.32 -26.32 -13.19
CA ASP A 415 18.78 -27.67 -13.12
C ASP A 415 19.70 -28.48 -12.16
N PRO A 416 19.19 -29.08 -11.06
CA PRO A 416 17.78 -29.18 -10.64
C PRO A 416 17.26 -28.00 -9.80
N PHE A 417 15.94 -27.88 -9.69
CA PHE A 417 15.28 -26.97 -8.74
C PHE A 417 15.47 -27.46 -7.30
N GLY A 418 15.76 -26.55 -6.38
CA GLY A 418 15.96 -26.86 -4.97
C GLY A 418 17.23 -26.21 -4.44
N VAL A 419 18.08 -26.97 -3.74
CA VAL A 419 19.34 -26.45 -3.21
C VAL A 419 20.53 -27.10 -3.91
N ILE A 420 21.41 -26.30 -4.48
CA ILE A 420 22.63 -26.79 -5.14
C ILE A 420 23.85 -26.43 -4.29
N PHE A 421 24.72 -27.41 -4.04
CA PHE A 421 25.91 -27.25 -3.20
C PHE A 421 27.18 -27.35 -4.03
N TYR A 422 28.05 -26.37 -3.85
CA TYR A 422 29.29 -26.16 -4.56
C TYR A 422 30.48 -26.11 -3.60
N LYS A 423 31.63 -26.59 -4.05
CA LYS A 423 32.90 -26.46 -3.32
C LYS A 423 33.63 -25.19 -3.75
N LEU A 424 33.98 -24.34 -2.79
CA LEU A 424 34.89 -23.21 -2.96
C LEU A 424 36.33 -23.74 -3.07
N SER A 425 37.05 -23.33 -4.13
CA SER A 425 38.47 -23.68 -4.29
C SER A 425 39.36 -23.02 -3.25
N ASP A 426 39.00 -21.80 -2.85
CA ASP A 426 39.75 -20.99 -1.90
C ASP A 426 38.74 -20.21 -1.02
N PRO A 427 38.33 -20.76 0.14
CA PRO A 427 37.38 -20.10 1.03
C PRO A 427 37.92 -18.77 1.59
N GLU A 428 39.22 -18.53 1.56
CA GLU A 428 39.81 -17.27 2.03
C GLU A 428 39.58 -16.10 1.06
N LYS A 429 39.15 -16.37 -0.19
CA LYS A 429 38.82 -15.32 -1.18
C LYS A 429 37.45 -14.67 -0.97
N VAL A 430 36.58 -15.29 -0.17
CA VAL A 430 35.30 -14.67 0.19
C VAL A 430 35.60 -13.36 0.91
N SER A 431 34.99 -12.27 0.44
CA SER A 431 35.31 -10.92 0.87
C SER A 431 34.05 -10.10 1.07
N GLU A 432 34.20 -8.97 1.76
CA GLU A 432 33.12 -8.02 2.04
C GLU A 432 32.41 -7.60 0.74
N ASN A 433 33.17 -7.34 -0.32
CA ASN A 433 32.62 -6.95 -1.62
C ASN A 433 31.70 -8.03 -2.21
N HIS A 434 31.97 -9.31 -2.00
CA HIS A 434 31.07 -10.38 -2.44
C HIS A 434 29.73 -10.30 -1.70
N PHE A 435 29.77 -10.15 -0.37
CA PHE A 435 28.56 -10.06 0.44
C PHE A 435 27.78 -8.76 0.21
N HIS A 436 28.47 -7.64 0.04
CA HIS A 436 27.83 -6.36 -0.31
C HIS A 436 27.09 -6.46 -1.64
N LYS A 437 27.70 -7.05 -2.69
CA LYS A 437 27.03 -7.25 -3.98
C LYS A 437 25.75 -8.10 -3.87
N ILE A 438 25.79 -9.17 -3.07
CA ILE A 438 24.64 -10.07 -2.86
C ILE A 438 23.52 -9.35 -2.11
N LEU A 439 23.86 -8.69 -0.99
CA LEU A 439 22.93 -7.96 -0.14
C LEU A 439 22.31 -6.75 -0.87
N ALA A 440 23.15 -5.92 -1.48
CA ALA A 440 22.73 -4.74 -2.22
C ALA A 440 22.03 -5.05 -3.55
N ASN A 441 22.02 -6.32 -3.95
CA ASN A 441 21.42 -6.79 -5.20
C ASN A 441 21.91 -6.01 -6.44
N GLN A 442 23.13 -5.47 -6.37
CA GLN A 442 23.73 -4.61 -7.40
C GLN A 442 24.10 -5.39 -8.66
N GLU A 443 24.31 -6.69 -8.50
CA GLU A 443 24.37 -7.63 -9.61
C GLU A 443 23.12 -8.50 -9.48
N GLN A 444 22.05 -8.14 -10.20
CA GLN A 444 20.87 -8.99 -10.46
C GLN A 444 21.34 -10.43 -10.60
N LEU A 445 21.22 -11.20 -9.53
CA LEU A 445 22.03 -12.38 -9.26
C LEU A 445 22.77 -12.96 -10.47
N LEU A 446 24.00 -12.50 -10.74
CA LEU A 446 24.91 -13.20 -11.64
C LEU A 446 25.45 -14.44 -10.89
N LEU A 447 24.57 -15.40 -10.60
CA LEU A 447 24.96 -16.81 -10.58
C LEU A 447 25.35 -17.29 -11.99
N GLU A 448 25.12 -16.47 -13.02
CA GLU A 448 25.65 -16.66 -14.36
C GLU A 448 27.18 -16.52 -14.34
N PHE A 449 27.88 -17.63 -14.10
CA PHE A 449 29.31 -17.88 -14.36
C PHE A 449 30.34 -16.94 -13.72
N LYS A 450 30.26 -15.62 -13.86
CA LYS A 450 31.28 -14.64 -13.45
C LYS A 450 31.55 -14.65 -11.94
N SER A 451 30.52 -14.61 -11.10
CA SER A 451 30.68 -14.72 -9.64
C SER A 451 31.18 -16.12 -9.23
N LEU A 452 30.78 -17.17 -9.97
CA LEU A 452 31.28 -18.53 -9.73
C LEU A 452 32.78 -18.65 -10.05
N TYR A 453 33.25 -17.94 -11.08
CA TYR A 453 34.68 -17.84 -11.41
C TYR A 453 35.45 -17.02 -10.36
N GLU A 454 34.91 -15.89 -9.90
CA GLU A 454 35.51 -15.05 -8.85
C GLU A 454 35.67 -15.82 -7.53
N LEU A 455 34.65 -16.59 -7.14
CA LEU A 455 34.67 -17.47 -5.96
C LEU A 455 35.42 -18.79 -6.18
N GLY A 456 35.91 -19.03 -7.40
CA GLY A 456 36.64 -20.23 -7.78
C GLY A 456 35.86 -21.52 -7.46
N ILE A 457 34.63 -21.63 -7.94
CA ILE A 457 33.80 -22.81 -7.70
C ILE A 457 34.30 -23.98 -8.56
N ASN A 458 34.71 -25.07 -7.88
CA ASN A 458 35.36 -26.22 -8.51
C ASN A 458 34.39 -27.27 -9.05
N GLY A 459 33.13 -27.26 -8.59
CA GLY A 459 32.11 -28.22 -8.99
C GLY A 459 31.00 -28.38 -7.95
N ARG A 460 29.92 -29.01 -8.40
CA ARG A 460 28.80 -29.42 -7.53
C ARG A 460 29.20 -30.69 -6.77
N PHE A 461 28.85 -30.76 -5.48
CA PHE A 461 29.08 -31.96 -4.67
C PHE A 461 27.78 -32.55 -4.08
N GLY A 462 26.68 -31.80 -4.10
CA GLY A 462 25.39 -32.25 -3.58
C GLY A 462 24.24 -31.43 -4.17
N PHE A 463 23.04 -31.98 -4.06
CA PHE A 463 21.81 -31.31 -4.42
C PHE A 463 20.64 -31.81 -3.57
N ILE A 464 19.70 -30.92 -3.28
CA ILE A 464 18.36 -31.22 -2.76
C ILE A 464 17.40 -30.87 -3.89
N GLU A 465 16.65 -31.85 -4.38
CA GLU A 465 15.69 -31.65 -5.47
C GLU A 465 14.30 -31.37 -4.91
N THR A 466 13.61 -30.40 -5.49
CA THR A 466 12.26 -30.01 -5.09
C THR A 466 11.34 -29.98 -6.31
N PRO A 467 10.04 -30.29 -6.15
CA PRO A 467 9.08 -30.12 -7.23
C PRO A 467 9.12 -28.69 -7.77
N LYS A 468 9.15 -28.58 -9.10
CA LYS A 468 9.13 -27.29 -9.78
C LYS A 468 7.86 -26.52 -9.41
N GLN A 469 8.02 -25.27 -8.96
CA GLN A 469 6.88 -24.36 -8.93
C GLN A 469 6.54 -23.88 -10.35
N ALA A 470 5.33 -24.21 -10.80
CA ALA A 470 4.89 -23.88 -12.15
C ALA A 470 4.35 -22.45 -12.30
N HIS A 471 3.77 -21.86 -11.24
CA HIS A 471 3.08 -20.56 -11.26
C HIS A 471 3.25 -19.80 -9.92
N GLY A 472 3.15 -18.47 -9.94
CA GLY A 472 3.24 -17.61 -8.75
C GLY A 472 4.65 -17.14 -8.36
N ASN A 473 4.78 -16.46 -7.22
CA ASN A 473 6.08 -15.98 -6.72
C ASN A 473 6.88 -17.13 -6.05
N CYS A 474 8.09 -17.42 -6.54
CA CYS A 474 8.90 -18.52 -6.01
C CYS A 474 9.63 -18.32 -4.71
N THR A 475 9.48 -17.14 -4.11
CA THR A 475 10.25 -16.82 -2.93
C THR A 475 9.85 -17.67 -1.73
N HIS A 476 8.55 -17.93 -1.53
CA HIS A 476 8.11 -18.75 -0.40
C HIS A 476 8.67 -20.18 -0.49
N TYR A 477 8.52 -20.83 -1.64
CA TYR A 477 9.06 -22.16 -1.89
C TYR A 477 10.59 -22.21 -1.78
N SER A 478 11.29 -21.15 -2.23
CA SER A 478 12.74 -21.04 -2.10
C SER A 478 13.19 -20.90 -0.64
N PHE A 479 12.36 -20.33 0.24
CA PHE A 479 12.65 -20.25 1.68
C PHE A 479 12.22 -21.50 2.46
N LYS A 480 11.23 -22.28 2.00
CA LYS A 480 10.93 -23.60 2.60
C LYS A 480 12.16 -24.51 2.60
N ILE A 481 12.91 -24.48 1.50
CA ILE A 481 14.09 -25.33 1.30
C ILE A 481 15.37 -24.76 1.95
N VAL A 482 15.32 -23.53 2.48
CA VAL A 482 16.46 -22.92 3.20
C VAL A 482 16.82 -23.70 4.45
N VAL A 483 15.82 -24.22 5.17
CA VAL A 483 16.06 -24.98 6.42
C VAL A 483 16.73 -26.31 6.10
N GLU A 484 16.29 -27.01 5.06
CA GLU A 484 16.95 -28.23 4.61
C GLU A 484 18.38 -27.97 4.15
N GLY A 485 18.60 -26.86 3.41
CA GLY A 485 19.93 -26.43 2.98
C GLY A 485 20.87 -26.12 4.15
N LEU A 486 20.41 -25.34 5.14
CA LEU A 486 21.18 -25.05 6.35
C LEU A 486 21.44 -26.31 7.18
N ALA A 487 20.43 -27.17 7.33
CA ALA A 487 20.59 -28.43 8.06
C ALA A 487 21.66 -29.31 7.42
N MET A 488 21.67 -29.42 6.09
CA MET A 488 22.70 -30.18 5.37
C MET A 488 24.10 -29.62 5.64
N ILE A 489 24.29 -28.29 5.54
CA ILE A 489 25.57 -27.64 5.82
C ILE A 489 26.00 -27.89 7.27
N GLU A 490 25.10 -27.74 8.24
CA GLU A 490 25.44 -27.92 9.64
C GLU A 490 25.73 -29.38 10.02
N TYR A 491 25.06 -30.35 9.41
CA TYR A 491 25.42 -31.76 9.57
C TYR A 491 26.80 -32.07 8.95
N LEU A 492 27.14 -31.49 7.80
CA LEU A 492 28.48 -31.58 7.23
C LEU A 492 29.53 -30.93 8.15
N ASN A 493 29.22 -29.79 8.77
CA ASN A 493 30.09 -29.14 9.75
C ASN A 493 30.32 -30.01 11.00
N LEU A 494 29.42 -30.94 11.31
CA LEU A 494 29.57 -31.94 12.36
C LEU A 494 30.35 -33.19 11.91
N GLY A 495 30.79 -33.26 10.64
CA GLY A 495 31.63 -34.32 10.10
C GLY A 495 30.88 -35.53 9.54
N LEU A 496 29.56 -35.42 9.31
CA LEU A 496 28.78 -36.48 8.67
C LEU A 496 29.17 -36.65 7.20
N SER A 497 28.93 -37.84 6.65
CA SER A 497 29.02 -38.04 5.19
C SER A 497 27.95 -37.21 4.47
N ILE A 498 28.11 -37.01 3.15
CA ILE A 498 27.11 -36.29 2.34
C ILE A 498 25.76 -37.01 2.41
N GLU A 499 25.76 -38.33 2.30
CA GLU A 499 24.55 -39.16 2.34
C GLU A 499 23.87 -39.11 3.71
N GLU A 500 24.63 -39.20 4.80
CA GLU A 500 24.09 -39.09 6.17
C GLU A 500 23.55 -37.69 6.46
N ALA A 501 24.28 -36.65 6.07
CA ALA A 501 23.88 -35.26 6.24
C ALA A 501 22.61 -34.95 5.46
N GLN A 502 22.52 -35.41 4.20
CA GLN A 502 21.35 -35.22 3.35
C GLN A 502 20.12 -35.95 3.92
N ALA A 503 20.26 -37.21 4.33
CA ALA A 503 19.15 -37.97 4.91
C ALA A 503 18.63 -37.34 6.21
N LYS A 504 19.52 -36.87 7.10
CA LYS A 504 19.12 -36.17 8.32
C LYS A 504 18.52 -34.80 8.05
N ALA A 505 19.10 -34.04 7.12
CA ALA A 505 18.60 -32.73 6.73
C ALA A 505 17.16 -32.83 6.23
N HIS A 506 16.90 -33.77 5.32
CA HIS A 506 15.57 -34.03 4.78
C HIS A 506 14.57 -34.40 5.88
N HIS A 507 14.92 -35.40 6.72
CA HIS A 507 14.05 -35.87 7.79
C HIS A 507 13.62 -34.75 8.75
N TYR A 508 14.57 -33.92 9.21
CA TYR A 508 14.23 -32.86 10.16
C TYR A 508 13.66 -31.61 9.49
N ALA A 509 13.93 -31.37 8.21
CA ALA A 509 13.29 -30.29 7.46
C ALA A 509 11.79 -30.54 7.26
N GLU A 510 11.38 -31.78 6.96
CA GLU A 510 9.96 -32.15 6.89
C GLU A 510 9.26 -31.94 8.24
N GLN A 511 9.86 -32.43 9.34
CA GLN A 511 9.32 -32.21 10.68
C GLN A 511 9.23 -30.74 11.06
N PHE A 512 10.25 -29.96 10.70
CA PHE A 512 10.24 -28.51 10.92
C PHE A 512 9.15 -27.83 10.10
N GLU A 513 8.94 -28.21 8.84
CA GLU A 513 7.89 -27.59 8.00
C GLU A 513 6.50 -27.84 8.60
N ILE A 514 6.21 -29.06 9.04
CA ILE A 514 4.96 -29.38 9.76
C ILE A 514 4.83 -28.49 10.99
N TYR A 515 5.86 -28.46 11.84
CA TYR A 515 5.85 -27.64 13.06
C TYR A 515 5.70 -26.14 12.79
N HIS A 516 6.38 -25.62 11.76
CA HIS A 516 6.30 -24.22 11.38
C HIS A 516 4.90 -23.86 10.88
N ASN A 517 4.29 -24.73 10.06
CA ASN A 517 2.94 -24.52 9.57
C ASN A 517 1.92 -24.53 10.72
N THR A 518 1.98 -25.49 11.64
CA THR A 518 1.07 -25.54 12.79
C THR A 518 1.28 -24.37 13.74
N TYR A 519 2.52 -23.94 13.96
CA TYR A 519 2.84 -22.72 14.71
C TYR A 519 2.17 -21.48 14.11
N LEU A 520 2.23 -21.31 12.78
CA LEU A 520 1.60 -20.20 12.08
C LEU A 520 0.07 -20.27 12.13
N ILE A 521 -0.49 -21.48 12.07
CA ILE A 521 -1.93 -21.72 12.24
C ILE A 521 -2.37 -21.33 13.66
N ASP A 522 -1.63 -21.73 14.69
CA ASP A 522 -1.93 -21.38 16.08
C ASP A 522 -1.83 -19.88 16.34
N ASP A 523 -0.83 -19.24 15.75
CA ASP A 523 -0.66 -17.80 15.80
C ASP A 523 -1.89 -17.11 15.16
N MET A 524 -2.28 -17.50 13.95
CA MET A 524 -3.33 -16.78 13.21
C MET A 524 -4.76 -17.12 13.60
N ILE A 525 -5.05 -18.38 13.97
CA ILE A 525 -6.39 -18.88 14.26
C ILE A 525 -6.66 -18.81 15.75
N THR A 526 -7.21 -17.67 16.15
CA THR A 526 -7.66 -17.37 17.52
C THR A 526 -9.08 -16.80 17.49
N GLU A 527 -9.71 -16.59 18.65
CA GLU A 527 -10.99 -15.87 18.76
C GLU A 527 -10.95 -14.46 18.15
N HIS A 528 -9.76 -13.87 18.03
CA HIS A 528 -9.52 -12.57 17.42
C HIS A 528 -8.78 -12.67 16.08
N SER A 529 -9.09 -13.70 15.29
CA SER A 529 -8.47 -13.91 13.98
C SER A 529 -8.54 -12.65 13.09
N LEU A 530 -7.38 -12.36 12.48
CA LEU A 530 -7.16 -11.25 11.56
C LEU A 530 -7.78 -11.50 10.19
N LEU A 531 -8.04 -12.76 9.84
CA LEU A 531 -8.62 -13.18 8.56
C LEU A 531 -10.09 -13.57 8.74
N ASP A 532 -10.84 -13.57 7.65
CA ASP A 532 -12.18 -14.15 7.63
C ASP A 532 -12.15 -15.67 7.35
N MET A 533 -13.31 -16.30 7.52
CA MET A 533 -13.45 -17.74 7.31
C MET A 533 -13.27 -18.19 5.85
N ASN A 534 -13.39 -17.30 4.86
CA ASN A 534 -13.21 -17.67 3.46
C ASN A 534 -11.72 -17.89 3.17
N ALA A 535 -10.84 -17.05 3.71
CA ALA A 535 -9.40 -17.24 3.60
C ALA A 535 -8.97 -18.64 4.09
N TYR A 536 -9.49 -19.07 5.24
CA TYR A 536 -9.18 -20.39 5.80
C TYR A 536 -9.74 -21.55 4.96
N LYS A 537 -10.93 -21.39 4.37
CA LYS A 537 -11.52 -22.40 3.47
C LYS A 537 -10.72 -22.56 2.18
N ASP A 538 -10.25 -21.46 1.61
CA ASP A 538 -9.44 -21.49 0.40
C ASP A 538 -8.09 -22.16 0.66
N ILE A 539 -7.44 -21.79 1.78
CA ILE A 539 -6.20 -22.42 2.24
C ILE A 539 -6.38 -23.92 2.45
N TYR A 540 -7.44 -24.32 3.16
CA TYR A 540 -7.73 -25.74 3.39
C TYR A 540 -7.93 -26.50 2.08
N SER A 541 -8.69 -25.91 1.14
CA SER A 541 -8.95 -26.50 -0.17
C SER A 541 -7.67 -26.67 -0.98
N GLU A 542 -6.74 -25.72 -0.89
CA GLU A 542 -5.45 -25.80 -1.58
C GLU A 542 -4.52 -26.85 -0.93
N LEU A 543 -4.46 -26.91 0.39
CA LEU A 543 -3.72 -27.94 1.12
C LEU A 543 -4.25 -29.35 0.80
N LEU A 544 -5.56 -29.54 0.67
CA LEU A 544 -6.15 -30.83 0.27
C LEU A 544 -5.74 -31.26 -1.15
N LYS A 545 -5.53 -30.31 -2.08
CA LYS A 545 -5.00 -30.65 -3.41
C LYS A 545 -3.56 -31.15 -3.29
N GLN A 546 -2.74 -30.47 -2.49
CA GLN A 546 -1.33 -30.81 -2.27
C GLN A 546 -1.14 -32.11 -1.45
N ALA A 547 -2.06 -32.41 -0.54
CA ALA A 547 -2.08 -33.60 0.31
C ALA A 547 -2.10 -34.93 -0.46
N LYS A 548 -2.44 -34.89 -1.76
CA LYS A 548 -2.37 -36.07 -2.65
C LYS A 548 -0.94 -36.59 -2.82
N ASP A 549 0.02 -35.67 -2.84
CA ASP A 549 1.43 -35.95 -3.15
C ASP A 549 2.39 -35.50 -2.03
N SER A 550 1.89 -34.92 -0.94
CA SER A 550 2.70 -34.40 0.18
C SER A 550 2.12 -34.79 1.55
N ALA A 551 2.92 -35.53 2.32
CA ALA A 551 2.57 -35.87 3.71
C ALA A 551 2.49 -34.62 4.60
N VAL A 552 3.42 -33.67 4.40
CA VAL A 552 3.43 -32.37 5.09
C VAL A 552 2.12 -31.60 4.85
N ALA A 553 1.67 -31.52 3.59
CA ALA A 553 0.42 -30.84 3.26
C ALA A 553 -0.80 -31.52 3.90
N LYS A 554 -0.82 -32.87 3.92
CA LYS A 554 -1.89 -33.64 4.56
C LYS A 554 -1.96 -33.37 6.06
N GLU A 555 -0.84 -33.48 6.77
CA GLU A 555 -0.80 -33.24 8.21
C GLU A 555 -1.15 -31.78 8.55
N THR A 556 -0.70 -30.85 7.71
CA THR A 556 -1.06 -29.43 7.84
C THR A 556 -2.56 -29.19 7.62
N SER A 557 -3.19 -29.84 6.61
CA SER A 557 -4.64 -29.70 6.38
C SER A 557 -5.45 -30.31 7.52
N ASP A 558 -5.04 -31.47 8.03
CA ASP A 558 -5.72 -32.14 9.14
C ASP A 558 -5.68 -31.24 10.40
N TYR A 559 -4.52 -30.66 10.72
CA TYR A 559 -4.37 -29.72 11.84
C TYR A 559 -5.18 -28.44 11.65
N LEU A 560 -5.16 -27.86 10.45
CA LEU A 560 -5.94 -26.67 10.13
C LEU A 560 -7.44 -26.91 10.34
N LYS A 561 -7.94 -28.06 9.89
CA LYS A 561 -9.34 -28.46 10.08
C LYS A 561 -9.69 -28.57 11.55
N GLU A 562 -8.87 -29.28 12.34
CA GLU A 562 -9.06 -29.41 13.79
C GLU A 562 -9.09 -28.04 14.46
N LYS A 563 -8.13 -27.17 14.14
CA LYS A 563 -8.06 -25.82 14.70
C LYS A 563 -9.29 -24.97 14.38
N ILE A 564 -9.80 -25.05 13.16
CA ILE A 564 -11.00 -24.34 12.73
C ILE A 564 -12.24 -24.87 13.45
N MET A 565 -12.36 -26.19 13.61
CA MET A 565 -13.43 -26.80 14.40
C MET A 565 -13.36 -26.37 15.86
N ASP A 566 -12.17 -26.33 16.46
CA ASP A 566 -11.99 -25.97 17.85
C ASP A 566 -12.30 -24.49 18.14
N VAL A 567 -11.79 -23.59 17.30
CA VAL A 567 -11.91 -22.14 17.52
C VAL A 567 -13.24 -21.58 17.02
N PHE A 568 -13.70 -22.02 15.86
CA PHE A 568 -14.90 -21.47 15.22
C PHE A 568 -16.13 -22.39 15.31
N GLN A 569 -15.98 -23.64 15.77
CA GLN A 569 -17.06 -24.63 15.80
C GLN A 569 -17.65 -24.91 14.41
N VAL A 570 -16.81 -24.83 13.37
CA VAL A 570 -17.18 -25.08 11.97
C VAL A 570 -16.49 -26.35 11.46
N ASP A 571 -17.28 -27.36 11.07
CA ASP A 571 -16.77 -28.52 10.34
C ASP A 571 -16.71 -28.24 8.83
N LEU A 572 -15.50 -28.32 8.27
CA LEU A 572 -15.23 -28.05 6.85
C LEU A 572 -15.63 -29.21 5.92
N GLU A 573 -15.81 -30.42 6.44
CA GLU A 573 -16.09 -31.62 5.64
C GLU A 573 -17.55 -32.08 5.70
N ALA A 574 -18.36 -31.47 6.56
CA ALA A 574 -19.78 -31.69 6.57
C ALA A 574 -20.36 -31.31 5.20
N HIS A 575 -20.57 -32.30 4.32
CA HIS A 575 -21.38 -32.20 3.11
C HIS A 575 -22.85 -32.06 3.51
N ASN A 576 -23.16 -30.96 4.17
CA ASN A 576 -24.49 -30.41 4.26
C ASN A 576 -24.29 -28.92 4.04
N ALA A 577 -24.91 -28.40 2.98
CA ALA A 577 -25.25 -26.99 2.90
C ALA A 577 -25.74 -26.51 4.28
N PRO A 578 -25.59 -25.23 4.65
CA PRO A 578 -26.36 -24.75 5.77
C PRO A 578 -27.83 -25.05 5.44
N SER A 579 -28.40 -26.04 6.13
CA SER A 579 -29.83 -26.07 6.32
C SER A 579 -30.15 -24.71 6.93
N GLN A 580 -31.23 -24.11 6.48
CA GLN A 580 -31.74 -22.80 6.85
C GLN A 580 -31.92 -22.55 8.38
N ASP A 581 -31.43 -23.43 9.26
CA ASP A 581 -31.79 -23.49 10.67
C ASP A 581 -30.61 -23.68 11.65
N THR A 582 -29.37 -23.35 11.27
CA THR A 582 -28.39 -23.03 12.32
C THR A 582 -28.56 -21.56 12.68
N LYS A 583 -29.32 -21.31 13.76
CA LYS A 583 -29.65 -19.99 14.30
C LYS A 583 -28.40 -19.12 14.49
N ILE A 584 -28.04 -18.38 13.46
CA ILE A 584 -27.45 -17.06 13.62
C ILE A 584 -28.62 -16.18 14.06
N HIS A 585 -28.58 -15.66 15.29
CA HIS A 585 -29.59 -14.70 15.71
C HIS A 585 -29.44 -13.48 14.77
N LEU A 586 -30.50 -13.16 14.04
CA LEU A 586 -30.53 -12.03 13.11
C LEU A 586 -30.15 -10.70 13.80
N GLY A 587 -30.24 -10.64 15.14
CA GLY A 587 -29.72 -9.53 15.95
C GLY A 587 -28.20 -9.35 15.83
N ASP A 588 -27.43 -10.43 15.74
CA ASP A 588 -25.96 -10.41 15.72
C ASP A 588 -25.44 -9.93 14.34
N VAL A 589 -26.18 -10.23 13.27
CA VAL A 589 -25.90 -9.74 11.91
C VAL A 589 -26.26 -8.25 11.77
N LEU A 590 -27.29 -7.79 12.48
CA LEU A 590 -27.71 -6.39 12.44
C LEU A 590 -26.81 -5.47 13.29
N GLU A 591 -26.20 -6.01 14.35
CA GLU A 591 -25.17 -5.30 15.12
C GLU A 591 -23.86 -5.17 14.31
N TRP A 592 -23.59 -6.12 13.42
CA TRP A 592 -22.40 -6.13 12.55
C TRP A 592 -22.42 -5.08 11.42
N ILE A 593 -23.60 -4.62 10.96
CA ILE A 593 -23.71 -3.68 9.82
C ILE A 593 -24.06 -2.25 10.26
N GLY A 594 -24.35 -2.00 11.54
CA GLY A 594 -24.52 -0.64 12.08
C GLY A 594 -25.60 0.22 11.39
N ALA A 595 -26.53 -0.38 10.65
CA ALA A 595 -27.59 0.32 9.93
C ALA A 595 -28.94 0.12 10.63
N LYS A 596 -29.47 1.19 11.26
CA LYS A 596 -30.91 1.28 11.52
C LYS A 596 -31.60 1.67 10.21
N LEU A 597 -32.32 0.75 9.60
CA LEU A 597 -33.32 1.07 8.57
C LEU A 597 -34.72 0.60 9.01
N PRO A 598 -35.77 1.32 8.62
CA PRO A 598 -37.07 1.32 9.27
C PRO A 598 -37.90 0.10 8.90
N THR A 599 -38.72 -0.33 9.85
CA THR A 599 -39.70 -1.41 9.68
C THR A 599 -40.75 -1.07 8.63
N PHE A 600 -40.88 -1.92 7.61
CA PHE A 600 -42.12 -2.12 6.87
C PHE A 600 -42.56 -3.57 7.02
N LYS A 601 -43.78 -3.79 7.52
CA LYS A 601 -44.45 -5.10 7.64
C LYS A 601 -45.65 -5.13 6.71
N THR A 602 -45.72 -6.17 5.89
CA THR A 602 -46.95 -6.79 5.35
C THR A 602 -46.70 -8.31 5.30
N ALA A 603 -47.63 -9.23 5.48
CA ALA A 603 -48.94 -9.25 6.14
C ALA A 603 -49.34 -10.74 6.32
N ALA A 604 -50.04 -11.05 7.43
CA ALA A 604 -51.02 -12.12 7.71
C ALA A 604 -50.70 -13.60 7.36
N GLY A 605 -51.12 -14.61 8.13
CA GLY A 605 -52.06 -14.72 9.26
C GLY A 605 -51.96 -16.15 9.84
N ASN A 606 -52.66 -16.59 10.88
CA ASN A 606 -53.87 -16.12 11.53
C ASN A 606 -53.93 -16.77 12.93
N THR A 607 -54.50 -16.06 13.91
CA THR A 607 -55.75 -16.52 14.56
C THR A 607 -56.37 -15.37 15.36
N THR A 608 -57.58 -15.03 14.92
CA THR A 608 -58.76 -14.60 15.72
C THR A 608 -58.62 -13.36 16.61
N ASP A 609 -59.06 -12.19 16.14
CA ASP A 609 -60.45 -11.71 16.32
C ASP A 609 -60.61 -10.22 15.93
N SER A 610 -61.19 -9.97 14.74
CA SER A 610 -62.12 -8.88 14.35
C SER A 610 -61.76 -7.36 14.53
N PRO A 611 -62.42 -6.38 13.86
CA PRO A 611 -63.42 -6.45 12.78
C PRO A 611 -63.17 -5.52 11.55
N GLN A 612 -63.79 -5.91 10.42
CA GLN A 612 -64.49 -5.12 9.39
C GLN A 612 -63.82 -3.96 8.62
N GLU A 613 -63.73 -4.17 7.30
CA GLU A 613 -63.49 -3.22 6.21
C GLU A 613 -64.65 -2.22 6.01
N ASP A 614 -64.33 -1.01 5.54
CA ASP A 614 -64.99 -0.41 4.36
C ASP A 614 -64.35 0.93 3.92
N ASN A 615 -64.00 0.99 2.62
CA ASN A 615 -64.05 2.13 1.67
C ASN A 615 -63.25 3.43 1.93
N MET A 616 -62.28 3.76 1.04
CA MET A 616 -62.45 4.68 -0.12
C MET A 616 -61.11 5.25 -0.65
N ASP A 617 -60.87 4.98 -1.94
CA ASP A 617 -60.48 5.93 -3.00
C ASP A 617 -59.09 6.61 -3.14
N LEU A 618 -58.52 6.32 -4.32
CA LEU A 618 -57.98 7.23 -5.36
C LEU A 618 -56.47 7.53 -5.47
N CYS A 619 -55.91 6.86 -6.49
CA CYS A 619 -55.18 7.40 -7.66
C CYS A 619 -53.76 8.00 -7.55
N LEU A 620 -52.87 7.26 -8.22
CA LEU A 620 -51.61 7.61 -8.89
C LEU A 620 -51.67 8.92 -9.69
N ASP A 621 -50.52 9.62 -9.80
CA ASP A 621 -49.95 9.84 -11.13
C ASP A 621 -48.42 10.01 -11.14
N ASN A 622 -47.85 9.54 -12.25
CA ASN A 622 -46.44 9.38 -12.58
C ASN A 622 -45.78 10.67 -13.08
N SER A 623 -44.50 10.86 -12.76
CA SER A 623 -43.52 11.31 -13.78
C SER A 623 -42.07 11.06 -13.36
N SER A 624 -41.36 10.40 -14.28
CA SER A 624 -39.90 10.37 -14.48
C SER A 624 -38.99 9.71 -13.43
N PHE A 625 -38.73 8.42 -13.62
CA PHE A 625 -37.37 7.86 -13.47
C PHE A 625 -37.13 6.77 -14.53
N THR A 626 -36.31 7.09 -15.52
CA THR A 626 -35.58 6.15 -16.41
C THR A 626 -34.26 6.82 -16.87
N PRO A 627 -33.25 6.04 -17.31
CA PRO A 627 -31.86 6.17 -16.85
C PRO A 627 -30.87 6.58 -17.94
N HIS A 628 -29.63 6.91 -17.57
CA HIS A 628 -28.48 6.87 -18.49
C HIS A 628 -27.28 6.10 -17.89
N PHE A 629 -26.97 4.99 -18.56
CA PHE A 629 -25.69 4.30 -18.60
C PHE A 629 -24.70 5.07 -19.50
N ASN A 630 -23.41 5.01 -19.18
CA ASN A 630 -22.27 4.79 -20.11
C ASN A 630 -20.99 4.65 -19.25
N GLU A 631 -20.47 3.44 -19.10
CA GLU A 631 -19.38 2.83 -19.88
C GLU A 631 -18.03 2.92 -19.15
N ILE A 632 -17.65 1.84 -18.47
CA ILE A 632 -16.24 1.49 -18.22
C ILE A 632 -16.07 0.05 -18.67
N ASN A 633 -15.42 -0.12 -19.82
CA ASN A 633 -15.06 -1.43 -20.38
C ASN A 633 -13.92 -2.08 -19.58
N GLY A 634 -14.07 -3.37 -19.28
CA GLY A 634 -12.96 -4.28 -18.92
C GLY A 634 -13.29 -5.33 -17.86
N ALA A 635 -14.05 -6.37 -18.23
CA ALA A 635 -14.57 -7.48 -17.41
C ALA A 635 -13.48 -8.39 -16.77
N PRO A 636 -13.83 -9.26 -15.78
CA PRO A 636 -14.55 -10.52 -16.09
C PRO A 636 -15.61 -10.95 -15.06
N ILE A 637 -16.71 -11.56 -15.52
CA ILE A 637 -17.59 -12.41 -14.71
C ILE A 637 -17.78 -13.76 -15.42
N VAL A 638 -17.19 -14.78 -14.80
CA VAL A 638 -17.75 -16.10 -14.43
C VAL A 638 -18.41 -16.96 -15.52
N HIS A 639 -17.72 -18.05 -15.83
CA HIS A 639 -18.34 -19.34 -16.15
C HIS A 639 -19.05 -19.89 -14.91
N ALA A 640 -20.37 -20.08 -15.01
CA ALA A 640 -21.16 -21.21 -14.48
C ALA A 640 -22.57 -20.71 -14.12
N LEU A 641 -23.67 -21.36 -14.46
CA LEU A 641 -24.03 -22.56 -15.22
C LEU A 641 -25.55 -22.35 -15.43
N ASP A 642 -26.07 -22.57 -16.63
CA ASP A 642 -26.84 -23.78 -16.95
C ASP A 642 -27.55 -24.37 -15.73
N ASP A 643 -28.72 -23.83 -15.40
CA ASP A 643 -29.91 -24.60 -15.01
C ASP A 643 -30.98 -23.65 -14.49
N MET A 644 -31.78 -23.10 -15.41
CA MET A 644 -33.17 -22.76 -15.12
C MET A 644 -33.94 -22.63 -16.42
N HIS A 645 -34.50 -23.77 -16.84
CA HIS A 645 -35.55 -23.84 -17.84
C HIS A 645 -36.74 -22.97 -17.43
N ILE A 646 -36.91 -21.81 -18.06
CA ILE A 646 -38.20 -21.12 -18.16
C ILE A 646 -38.41 -20.76 -19.63
N GLN A 647 -39.52 -21.26 -20.17
CA GLN A 647 -39.95 -21.08 -21.56
C GLN A 647 -40.10 -19.59 -21.90
N LEU A 648 -39.37 -19.14 -22.92
CA LEU A 648 -39.66 -17.89 -23.61
C LEU A 648 -40.91 -18.09 -24.49
N GLN A 649 -41.94 -17.25 -24.31
CA GLN A 649 -42.95 -17.06 -25.35
C GLN A 649 -42.38 -16.14 -26.45
N PRO A 650 -42.46 -16.52 -27.73
CA PRO A 650 -41.90 -15.76 -28.83
C PRO A 650 -42.95 -14.83 -29.41
N ASP A 651 -43.11 -13.63 -28.85
CA ASP A 651 -43.81 -12.53 -29.52
C ASP A 651 -43.18 -11.20 -29.08
N LEU A 652 -42.02 -10.90 -29.65
CA LEU A 652 -41.59 -9.56 -30.07
C LEU A 652 -40.23 -9.70 -30.77
N LEU A 653 -40.27 -9.80 -32.10
CA LEU A 653 -39.12 -9.59 -32.99
C LEU A 653 -39.33 -8.25 -33.69
#